data_AF-A0A177CPD0-F1
#
_entry.id   AF-A0A177CPD0-F1
#
_cell.length_a   1.000
_cell.length_b   1.000
_cell.length_c   1.000
_cell.angle_alpha   90.00
_cell.angle_beta   90.00
_cell.angle_gamma   90.00
#
_symmetry.space_group_name_H-M   'P 1'
#
loop_
_entity.id
_entity.type
_entity.pdbx_description
1 polymer ?
#
loop_
_entity_poly.entity_id
_entity_poly.type
_entity_poly.pdbx_seq_one_letter_code
_entity_poly.pdbx_strand_id
1 'polypeptide(L)'
;MDPRQDDNKNKKPSESVPTSIDSAEATSLPTEVPAEGMLMPNGKYYTNFSTLESAGSYRTLNSSTTGCYAENGSMPILLAEKDDCNLGFFCPNSTDNAPPQYCPPSFQCQALRMTGKDCPPQGLLEPVVCQGGYYCPKGGKEKIECPKGSYCPFGSFEPWPCAYGAICPAKSQRQIVTMPFGFMIAFDIVLGIIVGLGFFISAWRKGRKKNYAALPNPEKDMDDDGIELIAKGNKEAAEDHDDLSANPDFQVFMRYISRLIKTKDVGLSFDFEGLEFEPQPGKKILKGVSGSIQSGSMWAVMGGSGAGKSTFFNVLMGKTRHTGGLIKVNGHPKDMAKYKKLIGFVPQDDIVIPELTVRENILHSARCRLPMTWKDRDIQAYVDALISCIGLSHVQHSLVGDANKPVVSGGQRKRVSIGMELAAAPMCIFLDEPTSGLDATSASSIMRLLKAITKLGVTTITIIHQPREQIFNGFDNILLLGLGSEIYAGPTAEAPVYFDSLGFTFPPRANPADVIMDIINGEGFEYRQDHATSETPVTRLIENWRTRHQREAPAYHAPQPQHLLPEDAYNQPAYDPPEQSYQDALAAPKRPRPVSMISTADQEAELKRTMKKRGASWYAQTYYCCKRSITQQVRLKNSFFFEIGTGAFAGGIIGLSAFTAEGELFKGIYHDSFSMLSHATNYTSAPQLGLLGAMAIGLAASAPAVKVFGEEKLIFNREASSGHSMSAYYVGKMVSVLPRLFIAALHFSVFMGILATPIMSWVDMFVANLLYFFCVYGLASCIGMVVKREDGPLLAVMASLIIGILGGVAPPLSKVKEWKIEFLWRMSPGVWFTESYFSQCLLPLDYLYMLDQAKVATGFNLGKFSLDMGVLVALGVVYRVIAFVLLVTVQRKRG
;
A
#
# COMPACT_ATOMS: atom_id res chain seq x y z
N MET A 1 45.25 -23.60 41.16
CA MET A 1 45.72 -23.89 42.52
C MET A 1 44.49 -23.98 43.40
N ASP A 2 44.12 -25.21 43.73
CA ASP A 2 43.35 -25.61 44.93
C ASP A 2 44.14 -25.17 46.19
N PRO A 3 43.61 -25.16 47.44
CA PRO A 3 43.18 -26.41 48.09
C PRO A 3 42.16 -26.39 49.27
N ARG A 4 41.67 -27.62 49.57
CA ARG A 4 41.32 -28.27 50.87
C ARG A 4 39.90 -28.07 51.44
N GLN A 5 39.04 -29.10 51.55
CA GLN A 5 39.06 -30.41 52.25
C GLN A 5 38.66 -30.33 53.73
N ASP A 6 37.61 -31.09 54.11
CA ASP A 6 37.73 -32.13 55.13
C ASP A 6 36.64 -33.22 55.04
N ASP A 7 37.09 -34.44 55.36
CA ASP A 7 36.55 -35.79 55.11
C ASP A 7 35.50 -36.31 56.12
N ASN A 8 34.65 -37.27 55.71
CA ASN A 8 34.70 -38.65 56.26
C ASN A 8 33.77 -39.70 55.59
N LYS A 9 34.42 -40.73 55.03
CA LYS A 9 34.26 -42.20 55.18
C LYS A 9 33.00 -43.00 54.75
N ASN A 10 33.29 -43.86 53.76
CA ASN A 10 33.10 -45.33 53.70
C ASN A 10 31.72 -45.95 53.41
N LYS A 11 31.51 -46.40 52.15
CA LYS A 11 31.61 -47.82 51.68
C LYS A 11 31.02 -47.98 50.27
N LYS A 12 31.73 -48.69 49.39
CA LYS A 12 31.29 -49.29 48.10
C LYS A 12 31.31 -50.83 48.27
N PRO A 13 30.63 -51.68 47.45
CA PRO A 13 30.72 -51.62 45.98
C PRO A 13 29.48 -52.08 45.14
N SER A 14 29.60 -51.79 43.84
CA SER A 14 29.12 -52.43 42.59
C SER A 14 27.93 -53.42 42.51
N GLU A 15 27.26 -53.29 41.34
CA GLU A 15 26.78 -54.33 40.40
C GLU A 15 25.27 -54.61 40.21
N SER A 16 24.93 -54.69 38.91
CA SER A 16 23.86 -55.44 38.26
C SER A 16 22.41 -54.92 38.25
N VAL A 17 21.89 -54.84 37.02
CA VAL A 17 20.48 -54.66 36.65
C VAL A 17 19.82 -56.03 36.56
N PRO A 18 18.61 -56.24 37.12
CA PRO A 18 17.76 -57.36 36.74
C PRO A 18 16.47 -56.93 36.03
N THR A 19 16.02 -57.88 35.23
CA THR A 19 14.83 -57.97 34.40
C THR A 19 13.54 -58.28 35.18
N SER A 20 12.41 -58.17 34.45
CA SER A 20 11.05 -58.70 34.70
C SER A 20 10.02 -57.75 35.34
N ILE A 21 8.95 -57.45 34.58
CA ILE A 21 7.58 -57.26 35.09
C ILE A 21 6.60 -57.89 34.09
N ASP A 22 5.61 -58.56 34.68
CA ASP A 22 4.61 -59.46 34.14
C ASP A 22 3.55 -58.88 33.17
N SER A 23 2.89 -59.83 32.51
CA SER A 23 1.79 -59.78 31.56
C SER A 23 0.40 -59.91 32.19
N ALA A 24 -0.60 -59.15 31.69
CA ALA A 24 -2.06 -59.41 31.61
C ALA A 24 -2.78 -58.08 31.22
N GLU A 25 -3.85 -57.94 30.43
CA GLU A 25 -4.77 -58.77 29.62
C GLU A 25 -5.59 -57.79 28.73
N ALA A 26 -6.34 -58.30 27.73
CA ALA A 26 -7.39 -57.68 26.85
C ALA A 26 -6.96 -57.48 25.37
N THR A 27 -7.69 -57.84 24.30
CA THR A 27 -8.83 -58.75 24.01
C THR A 27 -8.99 -58.82 22.47
N SER A 28 -9.72 -59.82 21.96
CA SER A 28 -9.82 -60.34 20.58
C SER A 28 -10.83 -59.67 19.61
N LEU A 29 -10.66 -59.88 18.29
CA LEU A 29 -11.73 -60.08 17.28
C LEU A 29 -11.23 -61.00 16.12
N PRO A 30 -12.11 -61.75 15.41
CA PRO A 30 -11.85 -63.10 14.89
C PRO A 30 -11.65 -63.19 13.37
N THR A 31 -10.99 -64.26 12.93
CA THR A 31 -10.91 -64.71 11.52
C THR A 31 -11.47 -66.12 11.42
N GLU A 32 -12.51 -66.34 10.62
CA GLU A 32 -12.81 -67.64 9.98
C GLU A 32 -13.88 -67.52 8.87
N VAL A 33 -13.52 -67.89 7.64
CA VAL A 33 -14.39 -68.38 6.54
C VAL A 33 -13.57 -69.45 5.77
N PRO A 34 -14.15 -70.61 5.38
CA PRO A 34 -13.40 -71.85 5.17
C PRO A 34 -12.89 -72.09 3.74
N ALA A 35 -11.83 -72.89 3.62
CA ALA A 35 -11.21 -73.30 2.36
C ALA A 35 -11.86 -74.57 1.78
N GLU A 36 -12.46 -74.47 0.58
CA GLU A 36 -12.69 -75.63 -0.30
C GLU A 36 -11.38 -75.93 -1.07
N GLY A 37 -10.82 -77.13 -0.90
CA GLY A 37 -9.56 -77.54 -1.52
C GLY A 37 -9.67 -77.90 -3.01
N MET A 38 -8.53 -78.14 -3.66
CA MET A 38 -8.42 -78.56 -5.06
C MET A 38 -7.73 -79.94 -5.16
N LEU A 39 -8.29 -80.88 -5.94
CA LEU A 39 -7.74 -82.22 -6.19
C LEU A 39 -6.62 -82.15 -7.23
N MET A 40 -5.40 -82.56 -6.88
CA MET A 40 -4.28 -82.63 -7.82
C MET A 40 -4.24 -83.98 -8.57
N PRO A 41 -3.57 -84.09 -9.73
CA PRO A 41 -3.56 -85.29 -10.59
C PRO A 41 -3.02 -86.57 -9.95
N ASN A 42 -2.39 -86.45 -8.77
CA ASN A 42 -1.94 -87.56 -7.93
C ASN A 42 -3.00 -88.03 -6.91
N GLY A 43 -4.24 -87.52 -7.00
CA GLY A 43 -5.40 -88.02 -6.26
C GLY A 43 -5.52 -87.52 -4.82
N LYS A 44 -4.81 -86.47 -4.41
CA LYS A 44 -4.83 -85.98 -3.01
C LYS A 44 -5.29 -84.54 -2.88
N TYR A 45 -6.06 -84.29 -1.80
CA TYR A 45 -6.68 -83.02 -1.44
C TYR A 45 -5.95 -82.40 -0.24
N TYR A 46 -5.63 -81.11 -0.32
CA TYR A 46 -4.94 -80.39 0.77
C TYR A 46 -5.56 -79.01 1.00
N THR A 47 -5.78 -78.65 2.28
CA THR A 47 -6.62 -77.52 2.72
C THR A 47 -5.88 -76.43 3.50
N ASN A 48 -4.55 -76.46 3.61
CA ASN A 48 -3.76 -75.38 4.22
C ASN A 48 -2.36 -75.32 3.59
N PHE A 49 -1.98 -74.17 3.03
CA PHE A 49 -0.64 -73.92 2.48
C PHE A 49 0.23 -73.17 3.51
N SER A 50 1.43 -73.68 3.79
CA SER A 50 2.53 -72.91 4.39
C SER A 50 3.71 -72.87 3.41
N THR A 51 4.32 -71.70 3.24
CA THR A 51 5.37 -71.37 2.26
C THR A 51 6.66 -72.19 2.39
N LEU A 52 6.81 -72.99 3.45
CA LEU A 52 8.02 -73.77 3.71
C LEU A 52 8.07 -75.13 2.99
N GLU A 53 6.94 -75.69 2.56
CA GLU A 53 6.92 -76.98 1.86
C GLU A 53 7.02 -76.86 0.34
N SER A 54 6.73 -75.69 -0.26
CA SER A 54 7.06 -75.46 -1.68
C SER A 54 8.57 -75.33 -1.89
N ALA A 55 9.29 -74.75 -0.91
CA ALA A 55 10.75 -74.65 -0.94
C ALA A 55 11.47 -76.01 -0.90
N GLY A 56 10.81 -77.06 -0.39
CA GLY A 56 11.34 -78.42 -0.30
C GLY A 56 11.40 -79.18 -1.63
N SER A 57 10.58 -78.80 -2.62
CA SER A 57 10.52 -79.50 -3.92
C SER A 57 11.49 -78.96 -4.98
N TYR A 58 12.29 -77.93 -4.66
CA TYR A 58 13.24 -77.31 -5.62
C TYR A 58 14.71 -77.43 -5.19
N ARG A 59 15.02 -78.27 -4.20
CA ARG A 59 16.40 -78.61 -3.80
C ARG A 59 17.06 -79.60 -4.78
N THR A 60 17.37 -79.15 -5.99
CA THR A 60 18.38 -79.79 -6.85
C THR A 60 18.93 -78.80 -7.87
N LEU A 61 19.62 -77.74 -7.46
CA LEU A 61 20.36 -76.90 -8.41
C LEU A 61 21.67 -76.37 -7.79
N ASN A 62 22.77 -76.62 -8.50
CA ASN A 62 24.14 -76.24 -8.17
C ASN A 62 24.30 -74.71 -8.28
N SER A 63 25.39 -74.12 -7.76
CA SER A 63 25.65 -72.67 -7.82
C SER A 63 25.68 -72.08 -9.25
N SER A 64 25.78 -72.93 -10.28
CA SER A 64 25.70 -72.56 -11.70
C SER A 64 24.28 -72.34 -12.24
N THR A 65 23.25 -72.43 -11.39
CA THR A 65 21.83 -72.36 -11.81
C THR A 65 20.97 -71.38 -11.01
N THR A 66 21.53 -70.72 -10.00
CA THR A 66 20.92 -69.55 -9.37
C THR A 66 21.50 -68.29 -10.00
N GLY A 67 20.67 -67.44 -10.63
CA GLY A 67 21.16 -66.22 -11.27
C GLY A 67 21.60 -65.09 -10.31
N CYS A 68 21.91 -65.38 -9.03
CA CYS A 68 22.37 -64.42 -8.02
C CYS A 68 23.84 -64.66 -7.66
N TYR A 69 24.60 -63.59 -7.42
CA TYR A 69 26.05 -63.61 -7.17
C TYR A 69 26.46 -63.87 -5.71
N ALA A 70 25.51 -63.96 -4.77
CA ALA A 70 25.82 -64.12 -3.35
C ALA A 70 26.45 -65.49 -3.05
N GLU A 71 27.49 -65.51 -2.22
CA GLU A 71 28.32 -66.70 -1.90
C GLU A 71 27.58 -67.87 -1.23
N ASN A 72 26.29 -67.73 -0.86
CA ASN A 72 25.53 -68.69 -0.05
C ASN A 72 24.26 -69.27 -0.72
N GLY A 73 24.12 -69.19 -2.05
CA GLY A 73 22.99 -69.84 -2.75
C GLY A 73 21.62 -69.28 -2.36
N SER A 74 21.51 -67.96 -2.20
CA SER A 74 20.25 -67.29 -1.91
C SER A 74 19.24 -67.49 -3.05
N MET A 75 17.99 -67.82 -2.69
CA MET A 75 16.92 -68.04 -3.65
C MET A 75 16.47 -66.69 -4.26
N PRO A 76 16.45 -66.55 -5.60
CA PRO A 76 15.90 -65.37 -6.23
C PRO A 76 14.37 -65.30 -6.06
N ILE A 77 13.84 -64.09 -6.00
CA ILE A 77 12.39 -63.82 -6.05
C ILE A 77 12.05 -63.38 -7.47
N LEU A 78 11.18 -64.10 -8.18
CA LEU A 78 10.75 -63.68 -9.51
C LEU A 78 10.00 -62.34 -9.43
N LEU A 79 10.38 -61.38 -10.26
CA LEU A 79 9.74 -60.07 -10.33
C LEU A 79 8.65 -60.02 -11.41
N ALA A 80 8.72 -60.91 -12.41
CA ALA A 80 7.73 -61.07 -13.46
C ALA A 80 7.57 -62.55 -13.85
N GLU A 81 6.43 -62.90 -14.46
CA GLU A 81 6.13 -64.26 -14.93
C GLU A 81 6.76 -64.60 -16.29
N LYS A 82 7.14 -63.58 -17.07
CA LYS A 82 7.73 -63.67 -18.43
C LYS A 82 8.84 -62.63 -18.59
N ASP A 83 9.41 -62.46 -19.79
CA ASP A 83 10.41 -61.44 -20.09
C ASP A 83 9.84 -60.01 -20.13
N ASP A 84 9.23 -59.57 -19.03
CA ASP A 84 8.65 -58.24 -18.90
C ASP A 84 9.56 -57.33 -18.06
N CYS A 85 10.16 -56.36 -18.73
CA CYS A 85 11.03 -55.36 -18.11
C CYS A 85 10.30 -54.01 -18.07
N ASN A 86 9.95 -53.55 -16.87
CA ASN A 86 9.26 -52.27 -16.67
C ASN A 86 10.00 -51.11 -17.33
N LEU A 87 9.24 -50.09 -17.75
CA LEU A 87 9.80 -48.88 -18.37
C LEU A 87 10.83 -48.22 -17.44
N GLY A 88 11.96 -47.81 -18.03
CA GLY A 88 13.06 -47.17 -17.29
C GLY A 88 14.05 -48.14 -16.64
N PHE A 89 13.91 -49.45 -16.86
CA PHE A 89 14.85 -50.47 -16.40
C PHE A 89 15.67 -51.09 -17.54
N PHE A 90 16.82 -51.63 -17.17
CA PHE A 90 17.77 -52.33 -18.02
C PHE A 90 17.84 -53.80 -17.58
N CYS A 91 17.39 -54.69 -18.46
CA CYS A 91 17.24 -56.14 -18.26
C CYS A 91 17.93 -56.91 -19.41
N PRO A 92 19.26 -56.88 -19.54
CA PRO A 92 19.96 -57.41 -20.72
C PRO A 92 19.86 -58.93 -20.87
N ASN A 93 19.81 -59.67 -19.76
CA ASN A 93 19.93 -61.13 -19.75
C ASN A 93 18.60 -61.87 -19.52
N SER A 94 17.49 -61.14 -19.33
CA SER A 94 16.19 -61.79 -19.10
C SER A 94 15.64 -62.41 -20.38
N THR A 95 14.89 -63.50 -20.26
CA THR A 95 14.19 -64.20 -21.35
C THR A 95 12.90 -64.82 -20.80
N ASP A 96 11.99 -65.31 -21.64
CA ASP A 96 10.73 -65.92 -21.17
C ASP A 96 10.96 -67.15 -20.27
N ASN A 97 12.09 -67.83 -20.45
CA ASN A 97 12.51 -68.97 -19.63
C ASN A 97 13.32 -68.56 -18.39
N ALA A 98 13.76 -67.30 -18.32
CA ALA A 98 14.57 -66.74 -17.26
C ALA A 98 14.15 -65.28 -17.01
N PRO A 99 12.97 -65.05 -16.41
CA PRO A 99 12.42 -63.72 -16.23
C PRO A 99 13.23 -62.89 -15.21
N PRO A 100 13.05 -61.55 -15.19
CA PRO A 100 13.72 -60.69 -14.22
C PRO A 100 13.48 -61.15 -12.78
N GLN A 101 14.54 -61.15 -11.98
CA GLN A 101 14.50 -61.66 -10.62
C GLN A 101 15.20 -60.73 -9.63
N TYR A 102 14.73 -60.71 -8.40
CA TYR A 102 15.37 -60.02 -7.30
C TYR A 102 16.30 -60.95 -6.54
N CYS A 103 17.53 -60.49 -6.35
CA CYS A 103 18.53 -61.18 -5.56
C CYS A 103 18.65 -60.50 -4.19
N PRO A 104 18.65 -61.25 -3.08
CA PRO A 104 18.89 -60.68 -1.76
C PRO A 104 20.22 -59.88 -1.75
N PRO A 105 20.18 -58.61 -1.33
CA PRO A 105 21.34 -57.74 -1.43
C PRO A 105 22.45 -58.18 -0.48
N SER A 106 23.71 -58.08 -0.93
CA SER A 106 24.85 -58.12 0.00
C SER A 106 24.73 -57.00 1.04
N PHE A 107 25.38 -57.16 2.20
CA PHE A 107 25.37 -56.13 3.24
C PHE A 107 25.78 -54.74 2.71
N GLN A 108 26.80 -54.69 1.84
CA GLN A 108 27.26 -53.45 1.21
C GLN A 108 26.20 -52.86 0.26
N CYS A 109 25.56 -53.71 -0.55
CA CYS A 109 24.47 -53.29 -1.43
C CYS A 109 23.27 -52.77 -0.65
N GLN A 110 22.89 -53.47 0.41
CA GLN A 110 21.78 -53.08 1.28
C GLN A 110 22.05 -51.72 1.94
N ALA A 111 23.28 -51.49 2.40
CA ALA A 111 23.71 -50.19 2.93
C ALA A 111 23.64 -49.07 1.86
N LEU A 112 23.99 -49.35 0.61
CA LEU A 112 23.84 -48.38 -0.49
C LEU A 112 22.37 -48.07 -0.77
N ARG A 113 21.50 -49.08 -0.85
CA ARG A 113 20.05 -48.90 -1.05
C ARG A 113 19.42 -48.09 0.08
N MET A 114 19.81 -48.36 1.34
CA MET A 114 19.37 -47.60 2.51
C MET A 114 19.84 -46.14 2.50
N THR A 115 20.93 -45.82 1.83
CA THR A 115 21.44 -44.45 1.67
C THR A 115 20.96 -43.78 0.38
N GLY A 116 20.06 -44.41 -0.38
CA GLY A 116 19.50 -43.85 -1.61
C GLY A 116 20.44 -43.89 -2.81
N LYS A 117 21.51 -44.71 -2.75
CA LYS A 117 22.48 -44.91 -3.82
C LYS A 117 22.22 -46.22 -4.55
N ASP A 118 22.50 -46.20 -5.86
CA ASP A 118 22.41 -47.40 -6.67
C ASP A 118 23.48 -48.40 -6.26
N CYS A 119 23.10 -49.67 -6.32
CA CYS A 119 23.97 -50.79 -6.07
C CYS A 119 24.22 -51.55 -7.38
N PRO A 120 25.43 -52.11 -7.61
CA PRO A 120 25.65 -53.02 -8.73
C PRO A 120 24.69 -54.22 -8.65
N PRO A 121 24.29 -54.80 -9.79
CA PRO A 121 23.39 -55.95 -9.81
C PRO A 121 23.98 -57.09 -8.96
N GLN A 122 23.16 -57.64 -8.07
CA GLN A 122 23.47 -58.77 -7.18
C GLN A 122 23.16 -60.11 -7.85
N GLY A 123 22.76 -60.09 -9.13
CA GLY A 123 22.58 -61.25 -9.98
C GLY A 123 22.61 -60.93 -11.47
N LEU A 124 22.76 -61.96 -12.31
CA LEU A 124 22.80 -61.84 -13.77
C LEU A 124 21.45 -61.38 -14.35
N LEU A 125 20.35 -61.79 -13.71
CA LEU A 125 18.97 -61.52 -14.11
C LEU A 125 18.31 -60.42 -13.26
N GLU A 126 19.06 -59.73 -12.39
CA GLU A 126 18.53 -58.62 -11.60
C GLU A 126 18.47 -57.33 -12.42
N PRO A 127 17.29 -56.71 -12.57
CA PRO A 127 17.18 -55.53 -13.40
C PRO A 127 17.77 -54.30 -12.68
N VAL A 128 18.38 -53.43 -13.46
CA VAL A 128 19.01 -52.19 -12.97
C VAL A 128 18.27 -51.00 -13.57
N VAL A 129 18.05 -49.95 -12.79
CA VAL A 129 17.42 -48.74 -13.33
C VAL A 129 18.34 -48.09 -14.36
N CYS A 130 17.76 -47.56 -15.43
CA CYS A 130 18.53 -46.92 -16.49
C CYS A 130 19.23 -45.67 -15.96
N GLN A 131 20.56 -45.69 -15.93
CA GLN A 131 21.35 -44.58 -15.40
C GLN A 131 21.17 -43.29 -16.21
N GLY A 132 21.19 -42.15 -15.52
CA GLY A 132 21.07 -40.83 -16.16
C GLY A 132 22.09 -40.65 -17.30
N GLY A 133 21.64 -40.00 -18.38
CA GLY A 133 22.44 -39.79 -19.60
C GLY A 133 22.38 -40.97 -20.57
N TYR A 134 21.66 -42.02 -20.20
CA TYR A 134 21.28 -43.13 -21.06
C TYR A 134 19.77 -43.31 -21.03
N TYR A 135 19.22 -43.95 -22.06
CA TYR A 135 17.83 -44.40 -22.07
C TYR A 135 17.77 -45.88 -22.46
N CYS A 136 16.75 -46.56 -21.94
CA CYS A 136 16.56 -47.99 -22.08
C CYS A 136 15.20 -48.23 -22.74
N PRO A 137 15.16 -48.52 -24.06
CA PRO A 137 13.92 -48.72 -24.81
C PRO A 137 13.01 -49.78 -24.18
N LYS A 138 11.75 -49.83 -24.62
CA LYS A 138 10.78 -50.85 -24.16
C LYS A 138 11.38 -52.26 -24.27
N GLY A 139 11.33 -53.02 -23.18
CA GLY A 139 11.96 -54.35 -23.04
C GLY A 139 13.38 -54.31 -22.45
N GLY A 140 14.01 -53.15 -22.31
CA GLY A 140 15.21 -52.93 -21.49
C GLY A 140 16.47 -53.70 -21.90
N LYS A 141 16.56 -54.22 -23.14
CA LYS A 141 17.69 -55.08 -23.58
C LYS A 141 18.97 -54.32 -23.88
N GLU A 142 18.83 -53.07 -24.29
CA GLU A 142 19.94 -52.23 -24.69
C GLU A 142 19.95 -50.94 -23.86
N LYS A 143 21.16 -50.45 -23.56
CA LYS A 143 21.38 -49.18 -22.89
C LYS A 143 22.03 -48.24 -23.89
N ILE A 144 21.27 -47.24 -24.35
CA ILE A 144 21.68 -46.36 -25.45
C ILE A 144 22.05 -44.98 -24.88
N GLU A 145 23.14 -44.40 -25.39
CA GLU A 145 23.55 -43.05 -25.01
C GLU A 145 22.53 -42.00 -25.44
N CYS A 146 22.25 -41.03 -24.56
CA CYS A 146 21.31 -39.97 -24.87
C CYS A 146 21.82 -39.12 -26.06
N PRO A 147 21.04 -39.00 -27.15
CA PRO A 147 21.46 -38.26 -28.33
C PRO A 147 21.56 -36.76 -28.07
N LYS A 148 22.43 -36.07 -28.82
CA LYS A 148 22.55 -34.61 -28.77
C LYS A 148 21.20 -33.95 -29.11
N GLY A 149 20.79 -32.96 -28.33
CA GLY A 149 19.49 -32.30 -28.47
C GLY A 149 18.37 -32.90 -27.60
N SER A 150 18.69 -33.98 -26.87
CA SER A 150 17.83 -34.58 -25.85
C SER A 150 18.57 -34.70 -24.52
N TYR A 151 17.83 -34.88 -23.44
CA TYR A 151 18.37 -35.23 -22.14
C TYR A 151 17.61 -36.45 -21.60
N CYS A 152 18.31 -37.26 -20.81
CA CYS A 152 17.79 -38.52 -20.32
C CYS A 152 17.95 -38.54 -18.80
N PRO A 153 16.93 -38.10 -18.04
CA PRO A 153 16.93 -38.23 -16.59
C PRO A 153 17.00 -39.70 -16.18
N PHE A 154 17.26 -39.96 -14.90
CA PHE A 154 17.31 -41.29 -14.36
C PHE A 154 16.03 -42.09 -14.62
N GLY A 155 16.19 -43.33 -15.08
CA GLY A 155 15.08 -44.20 -15.49
C GLY A 155 14.39 -43.78 -16.80
N SER A 156 15.08 -43.10 -17.72
CA SER A 156 14.51 -42.79 -19.04
C SER A 156 14.32 -44.04 -19.90
N PHE A 157 13.14 -44.22 -20.50
CA PHE A 157 12.92 -45.24 -21.52
C PHE A 157 13.02 -44.72 -22.96
N GLU A 158 12.90 -43.40 -23.13
CA GLU A 158 13.07 -42.68 -24.39
C GLU A 158 13.78 -41.34 -24.12
N PRO A 159 14.50 -40.78 -25.11
CA PRO A 159 15.20 -39.52 -24.93
C PRO A 159 14.22 -38.34 -24.90
N TRP A 160 14.29 -37.50 -23.87
CA TRP A 160 13.40 -36.35 -23.75
C TRP A 160 13.91 -35.19 -24.60
N PRO A 161 13.07 -34.60 -25.48
CA PRO A 161 13.50 -33.48 -26.31
C PRO A 161 13.79 -32.27 -25.42
N CYS A 162 14.92 -31.61 -25.68
CA CYS A 162 15.25 -30.40 -24.94
C CYS A 162 14.31 -29.25 -25.29
N ALA A 163 14.00 -28.41 -24.30
CA ALA A 163 13.20 -27.22 -24.53
C ALA A 163 13.90 -26.29 -25.54
N TYR A 164 13.11 -25.48 -26.24
CA TYR A 164 13.62 -24.56 -27.25
C TYR A 164 14.71 -23.65 -26.69
N GLY A 165 15.93 -23.76 -27.26
CA GLY A 165 17.11 -23.02 -26.84
C GLY A 165 17.71 -23.43 -25.48
N ALA A 166 17.42 -24.65 -25.01
CA ALA A 166 18.20 -25.31 -23.96
C ALA A 166 19.46 -25.98 -24.53
N ILE A 167 20.50 -26.10 -23.70
CA ILE A 167 21.77 -26.74 -24.05
C ILE A 167 21.75 -28.19 -23.52
N CYS A 168 21.90 -29.14 -24.43
CA CYS A 168 21.91 -30.57 -24.15
C CYS A 168 23.01 -31.27 -24.99
N PRO A 169 24.23 -31.44 -24.42
CA PRO A 169 25.27 -32.25 -25.05
C PRO A 169 24.86 -33.73 -25.17
N ALA A 170 25.61 -34.53 -25.92
CA ALA A 170 25.42 -35.98 -25.88
C ALA A 170 25.63 -36.49 -24.44
N LYS A 171 24.88 -37.53 -24.04
CA LYS A 171 24.92 -38.10 -22.67
C LYS A 171 24.47 -37.13 -21.56
N SER A 172 23.66 -36.12 -21.88
CA SER A 172 23.12 -35.20 -20.87
C SER A 172 22.04 -35.86 -20.02
N GLN A 173 22.14 -35.72 -18.69
CA GLN A 173 21.10 -36.18 -17.75
C GLN A 173 20.02 -35.13 -17.49
N ARG A 174 20.38 -33.86 -17.67
CA ARG A 174 19.52 -32.68 -17.48
C ARG A 174 19.67 -31.72 -18.64
N GLN A 175 18.70 -30.83 -18.77
CA GLN A 175 18.75 -29.69 -19.70
C GLN A 175 19.12 -28.40 -18.95
N ILE A 176 19.87 -27.52 -19.60
CA ILE A 176 20.17 -26.17 -19.10
C ILE A 176 19.48 -25.16 -20.01
N VAL A 177 18.43 -24.52 -19.50
CA VAL A 177 17.60 -23.58 -20.27
C VAL A 177 18.23 -22.19 -20.22
N THR A 178 19.00 -21.80 -21.24
CA THR A 178 19.74 -20.53 -21.27
C THR A 178 18.99 -19.38 -21.96
N MET A 179 17.98 -19.67 -22.78
CA MET A 179 17.16 -18.65 -23.45
C MET A 179 16.59 -17.56 -22.51
N PRO A 180 16.02 -17.91 -21.34
CA PRO A 180 15.54 -16.91 -20.38
C PRO A 180 16.61 -15.93 -19.90
N PHE A 181 17.86 -16.37 -19.80
CA PHE A 181 18.99 -15.51 -19.45
C PHE A 181 19.27 -14.49 -20.55
N GLY A 182 19.30 -14.94 -21.81
CA GLY A 182 19.44 -14.05 -22.96
C GLY A 182 18.28 -13.06 -23.07
N PHE A 183 17.05 -13.53 -22.85
CA PHE A 183 15.86 -12.68 -22.81
C PHE A 183 15.94 -11.64 -21.69
N MET A 184 16.34 -12.03 -20.48
CA MET A 184 16.52 -11.12 -19.35
C MET A 184 17.55 -10.02 -19.69
N ILE A 185 18.73 -10.40 -20.18
CA ILE A 185 19.78 -9.43 -20.58
C ILE A 185 19.27 -8.48 -21.67
N ALA A 186 18.63 -9.02 -22.71
CA ALA A 186 18.07 -8.20 -23.80
C ALA A 186 16.99 -7.25 -23.27
N PHE A 187 16.10 -7.73 -22.40
CA PHE A 187 15.05 -6.95 -21.78
C PHE A 187 15.63 -5.84 -20.91
N ASP A 188 16.66 -6.12 -20.10
CA ASP A 188 17.31 -5.13 -19.24
C ASP A 188 18.07 -4.07 -20.05
N ILE A 189 18.72 -4.46 -21.15
CA ILE A 189 19.35 -3.51 -22.09
C ILE A 189 18.29 -2.61 -22.72
N VAL A 190 17.18 -3.18 -23.23
CA VAL A 190 16.08 -2.41 -23.82
C VAL A 190 15.44 -1.48 -22.80
N LEU A 191 15.18 -1.97 -21.59
CA LEU A 191 14.65 -1.15 -20.49
C LEU A 191 15.62 -0.03 -20.12
N GLY A 192 16.91 -0.32 -20.04
CA GLY A 192 17.98 0.66 -19.83
C GLY A 192 18.01 1.74 -20.91
N ILE A 193 17.86 1.36 -22.18
CA ILE A 193 17.77 2.28 -23.31
C ILE A 193 16.50 3.12 -23.23
N ILE A 194 15.33 2.53 -22.93
CA ILE A 194 14.06 3.26 -22.79
C ILE A 194 14.13 4.28 -21.66
N VAL A 195 14.65 3.87 -20.50
CA VAL A 195 14.83 4.75 -19.34
C VAL A 195 15.85 5.84 -19.66
N GLY A 196 16.98 5.48 -20.30
CA GLY A 196 18.02 6.41 -20.74
C GLY A 196 17.51 7.44 -21.74
N LEU A 197 16.77 7.00 -22.77
CA LEU A 197 16.07 7.87 -23.73
C LEU A 197 15.02 8.73 -23.03
N GLY A 198 14.29 8.20 -22.05
CA GLY A 198 13.34 8.95 -21.24
C GLY A 198 14.02 10.09 -20.47
N PHE A 199 15.16 9.82 -19.84
CA PHE A 199 15.98 10.83 -19.18
C PHE A 199 16.57 11.83 -20.18
N PHE A 200 17.07 11.36 -21.33
CA PHE A 200 17.62 12.20 -22.38
C PHE A 200 16.56 13.13 -22.99
N ILE A 201 15.40 12.60 -23.37
CA ILE A 201 14.25 13.39 -23.86
C ILE A 201 13.77 14.36 -22.78
N SER A 202 13.75 13.95 -21.51
CA SER A 202 13.40 14.84 -20.40
C SER A 202 14.42 15.96 -20.23
N ALA A 203 15.72 15.67 -20.29
CA ALA A 203 16.80 16.67 -20.21
C ALA A 203 16.78 17.60 -21.43
N TRP A 204 16.58 17.05 -22.62
CA TRP A 204 16.47 17.80 -23.87
C TRP A 204 15.23 18.70 -23.91
N ARG A 205 14.08 18.21 -23.40
CA ARG A 205 12.87 19.03 -23.22
C ARG A 205 13.04 20.12 -22.18
N LYS A 206 13.88 19.93 -21.15
CA LYS A 206 14.25 20.98 -20.18
C LYS A 206 15.16 22.05 -20.79
N GLY A 207 16.00 21.68 -21.78
CA GLY A 207 16.87 22.62 -22.50
C GLY A 207 16.16 23.47 -23.56
N ARG A 208 15.02 23.00 -24.09
CA ARG A 208 14.16 23.83 -24.95
C ARG A 208 13.39 24.83 -24.07
N LYS A 209 13.71 26.12 -24.19
CA LYS A 209 12.78 27.20 -23.81
C LYS A 209 11.46 26.89 -24.50
N LYS A 210 10.43 26.50 -23.74
CA LYS A 210 9.07 26.52 -24.26
C LYS A 210 8.78 27.99 -24.54
N ASN A 211 8.80 28.37 -25.80
CA ASN A 211 8.02 29.51 -26.24
C ASN A 211 6.58 29.09 -25.94
N TYR A 212 6.05 29.52 -24.80
CA TYR A 212 4.62 29.52 -24.59
C TYR A 212 4.07 30.34 -25.75
N ALA A 213 3.57 29.64 -26.77
CA ALA A 213 2.85 30.25 -27.85
C ALA A 213 1.83 31.19 -27.20
N ALA A 214 1.80 32.42 -27.69
CA ALA A 214 0.84 33.44 -27.29
C ALA A 214 -0.49 32.77 -26.91
N LEU A 215 -0.93 33.06 -25.69
CA LEU A 215 -2.22 32.65 -25.14
C LEU A 215 -3.24 32.60 -26.30
N PRO A 216 -3.99 31.50 -26.49
CA PRO A 216 -5.09 31.53 -27.45
C PRO A 216 -5.96 32.72 -27.04
N ASN A 217 -6.16 33.68 -27.95
CA ASN A 217 -6.93 34.88 -27.64
C ASN A 217 -8.35 34.43 -27.25
N PRO A 218 -8.71 34.47 -25.95
CA PRO A 218 -9.90 33.77 -25.47
C PRO A 218 -11.16 34.63 -25.65
N GLU A 219 -11.06 35.81 -26.26
CA GLU A 219 -12.18 36.67 -26.67
C GLU A 219 -13.21 35.94 -27.53
N LYS A 220 -12.85 34.84 -28.21
CA LYS A 220 -13.81 34.07 -29.02
C LYS A 220 -14.76 33.17 -28.21
N ASP A 221 -14.49 32.92 -26.92
CA ASP A 221 -15.28 31.99 -26.09
C ASP A 221 -15.77 32.63 -24.76
N MET A 222 -15.69 33.96 -24.59
CA MET A 222 -16.13 34.67 -23.39
C MET A 222 -17.37 35.54 -23.65
N ASP A 223 -18.40 35.30 -22.86
CA ASP A 223 -19.63 36.11 -22.80
C ASP A 223 -19.30 37.50 -22.19
N ASP A 224 -19.97 38.58 -22.63
CA ASP A 224 -19.70 39.99 -22.23
C ASP A 224 -19.57 40.20 -20.71
N ASP A 225 -20.32 39.43 -19.91
CA ASP A 225 -20.28 39.44 -18.45
C ASP A 225 -18.89 39.12 -17.83
N GLY A 226 -18.12 38.26 -18.49
CA GLY A 226 -16.78 37.86 -18.03
C GLY A 226 -15.73 38.96 -18.25
N ILE A 227 -15.93 39.80 -19.26
CA ILE A 227 -15.06 40.92 -19.60
C ILE A 227 -15.27 42.07 -18.59
N GLU A 228 -16.52 42.32 -18.20
CA GLU A 228 -16.87 43.36 -17.21
C GLU A 228 -16.28 43.07 -15.81
N LEU A 229 -16.27 41.80 -15.38
CA LEU A 229 -15.68 41.37 -14.10
C LEU A 229 -14.17 41.62 -14.02
N ILE A 230 -13.45 41.38 -15.12
CA ILE A 230 -12.02 41.65 -15.20
C ILE A 230 -11.77 43.17 -15.17
N ALA A 231 -12.62 43.95 -15.83
CA ALA A 231 -12.53 45.41 -15.84
C ALA A 231 -12.83 46.04 -14.47
N LYS A 232 -13.84 45.55 -13.74
CA LYS A 232 -14.12 45.98 -12.35
C LYS A 232 -13.04 45.53 -11.37
N GLY A 233 -12.63 44.26 -11.42
CA GLY A 233 -11.57 43.73 -10.58
C GLY A 233 -10.22 44.44 -10.77
N ASN A 234 -9.89 44.85 -12.01
CA ASN A 234 -8.68 45.63 -12.28
C ASN A 234 -8.79 47.11 -11.87
N LYS A 235 -9.98 47.72 -11.90
CA LYS A 235 -10.18 49.11 -11.46
C LYS A 235 -10.16 49.24 -9.93
N GLU A 236 -10.77 48.31 -9.20
CA GLU A 236 -10.78 48.30 -7.72
C GLU A 236 -9.50 47.68 -7.11
N ALA A 237 -8.67 46.99 -7.89
CA ALA A 237 -7.32 46.58 -7.48
C ALA A 237 -6.26 47.67 -7.70
N ALA A 238 -6.58 48.73 -8.43
CA ALA A 238 -5.67 49.84 -8.67
C ALA A 238 -5.59 50.83 -7.49
N GLU A 239 -6.50 50.76 -6.53
CA GLU A 239 -6.52 51.70 -5.38
C GLU A 239 -5.65 51.24 -4.19
N ASP A 240 -5.08 50.02 -4.21
CA ASP A 240 -4.06 49.62 -3.23
C ASP A 240 -3.08 48.57 -3.79
N HIS A 241 -1.80 48.95 -3.85
CA HIS A 241 -0.60 48.18 -4.24
C HIS A 241 -0.29 47.96 -5.74
N ASP A 242 0.60 48.80 -6.26
CA ASP A 242 1.05 48.93 -7.67
C ASP A 242 1.81 47.73 -8.28
N ASP A 243 2.42 46.83 -7.49
CA ASP A 243 3.37 45.84 -8.04
C ASP A 243 2.74 44.51 -8.49
N LEU A 244 1.67 44.04 -7.83
CA LEU A 244 1.11 42.69 -8.06
C LEU A 244 0.12 42.68 -9.23
N SER A 245 -0.69 43.73 -9.36
CA SER A 245 -1.67 43.90 -10.44
C SER A 245 -1.02 44.13 -11.81
N ALA A 246 0.21 44.67 -11.83
CA ALA A 246 1.03 44.87 -13.02
C ALA A 246 1.61 43.57 -13.59
N ASN A 247 1.64 42.47 -12.83
CA ASN A 247 2.20 41.20 -13.30
C ASN A 247 1.25 40.51 -14.31
N PRO A 248 1.67 40.27 -15.57
CA PRO A 248 0.82 39.64 -16.58
C PRO A 248 0.42 38.21 -16.21
N ASP A 249 1.28 37.45 -15.53
CA ASP A 249 0.97 36.09 -15.07
C ASP A 249 -0.11 36.09 -13.99
N PHE A 250 -0.13 37.12 -13.14
CA PHE A 250 -1.17 37.31 -12.13
C PHE A 250 -2.53 37.55 -12.77
N GLN A 251 -2.59 38.39 -13.81
CA GLN A 251 -3.81 38.62 -14.59
C GLN A 251 -4.33 37.34 -15.27
N VAL A 252 -3.42 36.53 -15.82
CA VAL A 252 -3.76 35.22 -16.40
C VAL A 252 -4.30 34.27 -15.34
N PHE A 253 -3.64 34.18 -14.18
CA PHE A 253 -4.07 33.37 -13.05
C PHE A 253 -5.48 33.75 -12.56
N MET A 254 -5.72 35.04 -12.34
CA MET A 254 -7.02 35.56 -11.90
C MET A 254 -8.12 35.28 -12.93
N ARG A 255 -7.83 35.42 -14.23
CA ARG A 255 -8.76 35.08 -15.32
C ARG A 255 -9.16 33.60 -15.36
N TYR A 256 -8.22 32.70 -15.08
CA TYR A 256 -8.52 31.26 -15.03
C TYR A 256 -9.37 30.89 -13.81
N ILE A 257 -9.10 31.50 -12.66
CA ILE A 257 -9.91 31.33 -11.45
C ILE A 257 -11.32 31.87 -11.67
N SER A 258 -11.46 33.10 -12.21
CA SER A 258 -12.78 33.70 -12.45
C SER A 258 -13.64 32.88 -13.42
N ARG A 259 -13.04 32.25 -14.44
CA ARG A 259 -13.73 31.31 -15.34
C ARG A 259 -14.38 30.14 -14.61
N LEU A 260 -13.81 29.69 -13.49
CA LEU A 260 -14.33 28.60 -12.67
C LEU A 260 -15.32 29.06 -11.61
N ILE A 261 -15.20 30.31 -11.17
CA ILE A 261 -16.07 30.95 -10.17
C ILE A 261 -17.11 31.84 -10.89
N LYS A 262 -17.59 31.44 -12.09
CA LYS A 262 -18.53 32.21 -12.96
C LYS A 262 -19.84 32.66 -12.27
N THR A 263 -20.07 32.33 -11.02
CA THR A 263 -21.15 32.82 -10.19
C THR A 263 -20.73 34.13 -9.51
N LYS A 264 -21.18 35.27 -10.04
CA LYS A 264 -21.08 36.59 -9.40
C LYS A 264 -21.59 36.58 -7.93
N ASP A 265 -22.37 35.57 -7.52
CA ASP A 265 -23.03 35.50 -6.20
C ASP A 265 -22.79 34.23 -5.37
N VAL A 266 -21.86 33.34 -5.75
CA VAL A 266 -21.66 32.07 -5.00
C VAL A 266 -20.20 31.93 -4.60
N GLY A 267 -19.79 32.61 -3.54
CA GLY A 267 -18.71 32.07 -2.69
C GLY A 267 -19.33 31.26 -1.54
N LEU A 268 -18.47 30.75 -0.66
CA LEU A 268 -18.91 29.97 0.51
C LEU A 268 -18.89 30.85 1.75
N SER A 269 -20.05 31.11 2.34
CA SER A 269 -20.17 31.64 3.69
C SER A 269 -20.41 30.51 4.69
N PHE A 270 -19.94 30.70 5.92
CA PHE A 270 -20.10 29.73 7.00
C PHE A 270 -20.70 30.41 8.22
N ASP A 271 -21.86 29.94 8.67
CA ASP A 271 -22.41 30.33 9.95
C ASP A 271 -22.24 29.18 10.94
N PHE A 272 -21.85 29.50 12.17
CA PHE A 272 -21.74 28.54 13.25
C PHE A 272 -22.44 29.11 14.48
N GLU A 273 -23.23 28.27 15.14
CA GLU A 273 -24.06 28.64 16.29
C GLU A 273 -23.78 27.67 17.43
N GLY A 274 -23.22 28.15 18.54
CA GLY A 274 -23.00 27.36 19.74
C GLY A 274 -22.12 26.13 19.54
N LEU A 275 -21.07 26.22 18.72
CA LEU A 275 -20.24 25.09 18.32
C LEU A 275 -19.45 24.52 19.52
N GLU A 276 -19.69 23.25 19.83
CA GLU A 276 -19.02 22.53 20.91
C GLU A 276 -18.25 21.32 20.39
N PHE A 277 -17.12 21.03 21.04
CA PHE A 277 -16.35 19.83 20.76
C PHE A 277 -15.74 19.27 22.04
N GLU A 278 -16.12 18.03 22.35
CA GLU A 278 -15.74 17.28 23.53
C GLU A 278 -15.23 15.88 23.12
N PRO A 279 -13.91 15.69 22.90
CA PRO A 279 -13.37 14.41 22.45
C PRO A 279 -13.49 13.30 23.51
N GLN A 280 -13.53 13.65 24.78
CA GLN A 280 -13.72 12.74 25.90
C GLN A 280 -14.67 13.39 26.91
N PRO A 281 -15.56 12.62 27.56
CA PRO A 281 -16.45 13.15 28.59
C PRO A 281 -15.67 13.92 29.66
N GLY A 282 -16.03 15.18 29.91
CA GLY A 282 -15.40 16.09 30.86
C GLY A 282 -14.31 17.01 30.27
N LYS A 283 -13.85 16.80 29.03
CA LYS A 283 -12.81 17.64 28.40
C LYS A 283 -13.37 18.40 27.20
N LYS A 284 -14.07 19.51 27.44
CA LYS A 284 -14.54 20.42 26.37
C LYS A 284 -13.39 21.27 25.82
N ILE A 285 -13.08 21.13 24.53
CA ILE A 285 -12.08 21.94 23.82
C ILE A 285 -12.74 23.18 23.20
N LEU A 286 -13.93 23.05 22.61
CA LEU A 286 -14.73 24.18 22.13
C LEU A 286 -15.99 24.30 23.01
N LYS A 287 -16.31 25.53 23.44
CA LYS A 287 -17.31 25.84 24.47
C LYS A 287 -18.39 26.80 23.94
N GLY A 288 -18.97 26.49 22.79
CA GLY A 288 -20.13 27.22 22.27
C GLY A 288 -19.79 28.36 21.31
N VAL A 289 -18.79 28.17 20.44
CA VAL A 289 -18.30 29.18 19.49
C VAL A 289 -19.36 29.48 18.42
N SER A 290 -19.64 30.75 18.19
CA SER A 290 -20.68 31.31 17.33
C SER A 290 -20.14 32.44 16.43
N GLY A 291 -20.64 32.56 15.21
CA GLY A 291 -20.15 33.56 14.28
C GLY A 291 -20.57 33.29 12.85
N SER A 292 -20.23 34.22 11.95
CA SER A 292 -20.54 34.16 10.52
C SER A 292 -19.34 34.63 9.71
N ILE A 293 -18.76 33.73 8.92
CA ILE A 293 -17.70 34.01 7.96
C ILE A 293 -18.33 34.30 6.60
N GLN A 294 -18.08 35.50 6.08
CA GLN A 294 -18.68 35.97 4.84
C GLN A 294 -17.93 35.47 3.60
N SER A 295 -18.68 35.28 2.52
CA SER A 295 -18.13 34.99 1.20
C SER A 295 -17.20 36.11 0.73
N GLY A 296 -16.08 35.77 0.07
CA GLY A 296 -15.18 36.76 -0.54
C GLY A 296 -14.40 37.63 0.46
N SER A 297 -14.34 37.21 1.73
CA SER A 297 -13.61 37.93 2.78
C SER A 297 -12.40 37.12 3.28
N MET A 298 -11.40 37.83 3.81
CA MET A 298 -10.20 37.27 4.40
C MET A 298 -10.26 37.33 5.93
N TRP A 299 -10.27 36.15 6.57
CA TRP A 299 -10.41 35.99 8.02
C TRP A 299 -9.11 35.52 8.66
N ALA A 300 -8.71 36.18 9.75
CA ALA A 300 -7.69 35.70 10.68
C ALA A 300 -8.33 34.99 11.87
N VAL A 301 -7.81 33.82 12.25
CA VAL A 301 -8.10 33.15 13.52
C VAL A 301 -6.84 33.22 14.38
N MET A 302 -6.91 33.99 15.47
CA MET A 302 -5.80 34.15 16.41
C MET A 302 -6.22 33.73 17.83
N GLY A 303 -5.24 33.55 18.70
CA GLY A 303 -5.46 33.02 20.05
C GLY A 303 -4.20 32.40 20.62
N GLY A 304 -4.11 32.31 21.94
CA GLY A 304 -3.01 31.65 22.64
C GLY A 304 -2.83 30.18 22.27
N SER A 305 -1.71 29.60 22.69
CA SER A 305 -1.49 28.15 22.55
C SER A 305 -2.57 27.37 23.31
N GLY A 306 -3.11 26.31 22.70
CA GLY A 306 -4.19 25.54 23.31
C GLY A 306 -5.58 26.19 23.31
N ALA A 307 -5.77 27.38 22.72
CA ALA A 307 -7.07 28.06 22.66
C ALA A 307 -8.16 27.34 21.85
N GLY A 308 -7.81 26.29 21.10
CA GLY A 308 -8.75 25.51 20.28
C GLY A 308 -8.79 25.87 18.79
N LYS A 309 -7.83 26.67 18.27
CA LYS A 309 -7.78 27.14 16.87
C LYS A 309 -7.83 26.00 15.82
N SER A 310 -6.89 25.07 15.87
CA SER A 310 -6.84 23.94 14.92
C SER A 310 -8.05 23.01 15.08
N THR A 311 -8.56 22.87 16.31
CA THR A 311 -9.80 22.13 16.59
C THR A 311 -11.01 22.80 15.95
N PHE A 312 -11.15 24.12 16.08
CA PHE A 312 -12.18 24.90 15.42
C PHE A 312 -12.13 24.71 13.90
N PHE A 313 -10.94 24.79 13.28
CA PHE A 313 -10.75 24.48 11.87
C PHE A 313 -11.24 23.07 11.49
N ASN A 314 -10.83 22.04 12.23
CA ASN A 314 -11.20 20.65 11.94
C ASN A 314 -12.71 20.42 12.05
N VAL A 315 -13.36 21.05 13.03
CA VAL A 315 -14.82 20.97 13.21
C VAL A 315 -15.55 21.76 12.12
N LEU A 316 -15.09 22.99 11.83
CA LEU A 316 -15.69 23.84 10.80
C LEU A 316 -15.62 23.20 9.41
N MET A 317 -14.49 22.57 9.06
CA MET A 317 -14.33 21.83 7.80
C MET A 317 -15.08 20.48 7.75
N GLY A 318 -15.70 20.06 8.85
CA GLY A 318 -16.36 18.74 8.96
C GLY A 318 -15.40 17.56 8.91
N LYS A 319 -14.12 17.75 9.27
CA LYS A 319 -13.18 16.64 9.45
C LYS A 319 -13.47 15.87 10.73
N THR A 320 -13.82 16.61 11.77
CA THR A 320 -14.21 16.08 13.08
C THR A 320 -15.66 16.48 13.35
N ARG A 321 -16.47 15.56 13.89
CA ARG A 321 -17.88 15.83 14.20
C ARG A 321 -17.97 16.67 15.47
N HIS A 322 -18.71 17.78 15.42
CA HIS A 322 -19.04 18.57 16.62
C HIS A 322 -19.90 17.76 17.59
N THR A 323 -19.77 18.03 18.88
CA THR A 323 -20.59 17.42 19.93
C THR A 323 -21.86 18.21 20.22
N GLY A 324 -21.89 19.50 19.85
CA GLY A 324 -23.04 20.38 19.97
C GLY A 324 -22.94 21.58 19.03
N GLY A 325 -24.03 22.33 18.90
CA GLY A 325 -24.14 23.47 17.99
C GLY A 325 -24.56 23.10 16.56
N LEU A 326 -24.56 24.10 15.68
CA LEU A 326 -24.98 23.97 14.28
C LEU A 326 -23.98 24.69 13.36
N ILE A 327 -23.70 24.10 12.20
CA ILE A 327 -22.93 24.72 11.10
C ILE A 327 -23.85 24.85 9.89
N LYS A 328 -23.91 26.05 9.32
CA LYS A 328 -24.63 26.38 8.09
C LYS A 328 -23.63 26.83 7.02
N VAL A 329 -23.91 26.45 5.77
CA VAL A 329 -23.18 26.91 4.58
C VAL A 329 -24.16 27.66 3.70
N ASN A 330 -23.86 28.93 3.43
CA ASN A 330 -24.75 29.85 2.72
C ASN A 330 -26.16 29.91 3.34
N GLY A 331 -26.25 29.96 4.69
CA GLY A 331 -27.50 30.01 5.44
C GLY A 331 -28.25 28.68 5.63
N HIS A 332 -27.77 27.59 5.03
CA HIS A 332 -28.43 26.28 5.13
C HIS A 332 -27.62 25.28 5.98
N PRO A 333 -28.26 24.53 6.90
CA PRO A 333 -27.58 23.50 7.67
C PRO A 333 -27.14 22.37 6.74
N LYS A 334 -25.82 22.19 6.58
CA LYS A 334 -25.27 21.32 5.55
C LYS A 334 -24.09 20.50 6.06
N ASP A 335 -23.95 19.32 5.47
CA ASP A 335 -22.81 18.45 5.71
C ASP A 335 -21.59 18.97 4.93
N MET A 336 -20.62 19.52 5.68
CA MET A 336 -19.34 20.02 5.17
C MET A 336 -18.55 18.96 4.40
N ALA A 337 -18.78 17.66 4.67
CA ALA A 337 -18.10 16.59 3.96
C ALA A 337 -18.44 16.56 2.46
N LYS A 338 -19.58 17.11 2.04
CA LYS A 338 -19.98 17.21 0.62
C LYS A 338 -19.15 18.27 -0.12
N TYR A 339 -18.64 19.27 0.58
CA TYR A 339 -17.97 20.45 0.03
C TYR A 339 -16.45 20.29 -0.17
N LYS A 340 -15.87 19.12 0.17
CA LYS A 340 -14.43 18.84 0.08
C LYS A 340 -13.77 19.13 -1.28
N LYS A 341 -14.53 19.07 -2.37
CA LYS A 341 -14.03 19.40 -3.72
C LYS A 341 -13.92 20.90 -4.00
N LEU A 342 -14.66 21.72 -3.26
CA LEU A 342 -14.70 23.18 -3.40
C LEU A 342 -13.83 23.89 -2.35
N ILE A 343 -13.48 23.18 -1.27
CA ILE A 343 -12.68 23.69 -0.17
C ILE A 343 -11.22 23.22 -0.34
N GLY A 344 -10.28 24.15 -0.26
CA GLY A 344 -8.85 23.87 -0.12
C GLY A 344 -8.44 23.89 1.34
N PHE A 345 -7.52 23.00 1.75
CA PHE A 345 -6.96 23.01 3.10
C PHE A 345 -5.44 22.84 3.06
N VAL A 346 -4.73 23.84 3.57
CA VAL A 346 -3.28 23.81 3.74
C VAL A 346 -2.97 23.47 5.21
N PRO A 347 -2.49 22.25 5.51
CA PRO A 347 -2.07 21.88 6.87
C PRO A 347 -0.85 22.69 7.34
N GLN A 348 -0.60 22.64 8.66
CA GLN A 348 0.62 23.18 9.26
C GLN A 348 1.85 22.48 8.69
N ASP A 349 1.86 21.13 8.70
CA ASP A 349 2.90 20.29 8.11
C ASP A 349 2.86 20.28 6.57
N ASP A 350 4.01 20.48 5.94
CA ASP A 350 4.14 20.46 4.48
C ASP A 350 4.22 19.04 3.91
N ILE A 351 3.06 18.40 3.78
CA ILE A 351 2.93 17.07 3.18
C ILE A 351 2.94 17.19 1.65
N VAL A 352 4.11 16.94 1.05
CA VAL A 352 4.38 16.99 -0.39
C VAL A 352 5.20 15.78 -0.83
N ILE A 353 5.12 15.38 -2.11
CA ILE A 353 5.86 14.22 -2.60
C ILE A 353 7.32 14.63 -2.91
N PRO A 354 8.33 14.04 -2.23
CA PRO A 354 9.71 14.50 -2.32
C PRO A 354 10.40 14.11 -3.63
N GLU A 355 10.01 13.00 -4.27
CA GLU A 355 10.60 12.53 -5.54
C GLU A 355 10.13 13.32 -6.76
N LEU A 356 9.13 14.18 -6.61
CA LEU A 356 8.57 14.99 -7.68
C LEU A 356 9.14 16.41 -7.66
N THR A 357 9.09 17.07 -8.82
CA THR A 357 9.43 18.50 -8.90
C THR A 357 8.32 19.35 -8.32
N VAL A 358 8.64 20.61 -8.03
CA VAL A 358 7.66 21.64 -7.64
C VAL A 358 6.48 21.67 -8.64
N ARG A 359 6.80 21.77 -9.94
CA ARG A 359 5.77 21.81 -10.99
C ARG A 359 4.98 20.52 -11.08
N GLU A 360 5.60 19.36 -10.90
CA GLU A 360 4.92 18.05 -10.98
C GLU A 360 3.91 17.85 -9.86
N ASN A 361 4.24 18.27 -8.62
CA ASN A 361 3.31 18.23 -7.49
C ASN A 361 2.05 19.09 -7.76
N ILE A 362 2.26 20.36 -8.15
CA ILE A 362 1.17 21.31 -8.41
C ILE A 362 0.33 20.86 -9.62
N LEU A 363 0.98 20.44 -10.71
CA LEU A 363 0.30 19.98 -11.92
C LEU A 363 -0.52 18.71 -11.69
N HIS A 364 -0.04 17.79 -10.84
CA HIS A 364 -0.81 16.60 -10.48
C HIS A 364 -2.10 16.97 -9.74
N SER A 365 -2.00 17.87 -8.75
CA SER A 365 -3.18 18.38 -8.03
C SER A 365 -4.19 19.01 -8.98
N ALA A 366 -3.72 19.88 -9.89
CA ALA A 366 -4.55 20.53 -10.90
C ALA A 366 -5.28 19.51 -11.79
N ARG A 367 -4.56 18.55 -12.37
CA ARG A 367 -5.13 17.52 -13.27
C ARG A 367 -6.19 16.65 -12.61
N CYS A 368 -6.07 16.37 -11.32
CA CYS A 368 -7.03 15.52 -10.60
C CYS A 368 -8.26 16.31 -10.12
N ARG A 369 -8.12 17.59 -9.77
CA ARG A 369 -9.16 18.38 -9.09
C ARG A 369 -9.88 19.39 -9.98
N LEU A 370 -9.26 19.86 -11.07
CA LEU A 370 -9.91 20.74 -12.03
C LEU A 370 -11.01 20.00 -12.82
N PRO A 371 -12.00 20.73 -13.38
CA PRO A 371 -13.08 20.11 -14.14
C PRO A 371 -12.58 19.36 -15.38
N MET A 372 -13.26 18.26 -15.71
CA MET A 372 -12.93 17.42 -16.87
C MET A 372 -13.05 18.14 -18.23
N THR A 373 -13.73 19.30 -18.28
CA THR A 373 -13.87 20.12 -19.49
C THR A 373 -12.58 20.85 -19.88
N TRP A 374 -11.63 21.00 -18.96
CA TRP A 374 -10.38 21.68 -19.21
C TRP A 374 -9.44 20.81 -20.03
N LYS A 375 -8.83 21.39 -21.07
CA LYS A 375 -7.80 20.71 -21.85
C LYS A 375 -6.48 20.73 -21.09
N ASP A 376 -5.66 19.70 -21.26
CA ASP A 376 -4.35 19.61 -20.58
C ASP A 376 -3.43 20.81 -20.89
N ARG A 377 -3.57 21.43 -22.08
CA ARG A 377 -2.86 22.67 -22.43
C ARG A 377 -3.25 23.83 -21.51
N ASP A 378 -4.55 24.02 -21.26
CA ASP A 378 -5.07 25.10 -20.41
C ASP A 378 -4.71 24.87 -18.95
N ILE A 379 -4.76 23.60 -18.49
CA ILE A 379 -4.30 23.20 -17.16
C ILE A 379 -2.82 23.54 -16.98
N GLN A 380 -1.98 23.24 -17.96
CA GLN A 380 -0.56 23.58 -17.89
C GLN A 380 -0.34 25.10 -17.83
N ALA A 381 -1.00 25.87 -18.69
CA ALA A 381 -0.88 27.34 -18.69
C ALA A 381 -1.32 27.96 -17.35
N TYR A 382 -2.42 27.47 -16.78
CA TYR A 382 -2.89 27.88 -15.46
C TYR A 382 -1.86 27.57 -14.35
N VAL A 383 -1.29 26.37 -14.36
CA VAL A 383 -0.27 25.96 -13.38
C VAL A 383 1.01 26.79 -13.53
N ASP A 384 1.42 27.11 -14.75
CA ASP A 384 2.62 27.93 -15.00
C ASP A 384 2.40 29.37 -14.47
N ALA A 385 1.22 29.95 -14.68
CA ALA A 385 0.84 31.25 -14.10
C ALA A 385 0.80 31.21 -12.56
N LEU A 386 0.21 30.16 -11.98
CA LEU A 386 0.18 29.96 -10.53
C LEU A 386 1.59 29.87 -9.92
N ILE A 387 2.49 29.09 -10.53
CA ILE A 387 3.88 28.95 -10.08
C ILE A 387 4.62 30.30 -10.08
N SER A 388 4.33 31.15 -11.06
CA SER A 388 4.84 32.52 -11.14
C SER A 388 4.32 33.38 -9.98
N CYS A 389 3.00 33.34 -9.73
CA CYS A 389 2.36 34.13 -8.66
C CYS A 389 2.84 33.79 -7.25
N ILE A 390 3.16 32.52 -6.98
CA ILE A 390 3.71 32.09 -5.67
C ILE A 390 5.24 32.24 -5.58
N GLY A 391 5.89 32.78 -6.62
CA GLY A 391 7.33 33.04 -6.65
C GLY A 391 8.19 31.77 -6.65
N LEU A 392 7.77 30.73 -7.37
CA LEU A 392 8.50 29.45 -7.48
C LEU A 392 9.05 29.17 -8.90
N SER A 393 8.95 30.11 -9.83
CA SER A 393 9.39 29.95 -11.23
C SER A 393 10.84 29.51 -11.38
N HIS A 394 11.74 29.97 -10.52
CA HIS A 394 13.18 29.63 -10.55
C HIS A 394 13.47 28.20 -10.07
N VAL A 395 12.62 27.62 -9.22
CA VAL A 395 12.77 26.26 -8.67
C VAL A 395 11.76 25.26 -9.22
N GLN A 396 10.94 25.64 -10.19
CA GLN A 396 9.82 24.83 -10.70
C GLN A 396 10.21 23.43 -11.20
N HIS A 397 11.46 23.26 -11.68
CA HIS A 397 11.99 21.99 -12.21
C HIS A 397 12.93 21.25 -11.24
N SER A 398 13.14 21.81 -10.05
CA SER A 398 13.88 21.18 -8.96
C SER A 398 12.99 20.19 -8.23
N LEU A 399 13.58 19.09 -7.76
CA LEU A 399 12.92 18.17 -6.83
C LEU A 399 12.61 18.89 -5.53
N VAL A 400 11.53 18.51 -4.85
CA VAL A 400 11.20 19.08 -3.54
C VAL A 400 12.14 18.53 -2.45
N GLY A 401 12.41 17.22 -2.50
CA GLY A 401 13.26 16.54 -1.52
C GLY A 401 12.53 16.24 -0.21
N ASP A 402 13.10 15.34 0.58
CA ASP A 402 12.56 14.91 1.87
C ASP A 402 12.87 15.96 2.97
N ALA A 403 12.25 15.88 4.14
CA ALA A 403 12.56 16.74 5.27
C ALA A 403 14.01 16.54 5.78
N ASN A 404 14.51 15.30 5.72
CA ASN A 404 15.87 14.95 6.14
C ASN A 404 16.95 15.29 5.08
N LYS A 405 16.54 15.44 3.82
CA LYS A 405 17.40 15.79 2.69
C LYS A 405 16.68 16.83 1.81
N PRO A 406 16.50 18.06 2.30
CA PRO A 406 15.77 19.08 1.58
C PRO A 406 16.55 19.52 0.35
N VAL A 407 15.85 19.66 -0.78
CA VAL A 407 16.42 20.24 -2.02
C VAL A 407 15.94 21.68 -2.19
N VAL A 408 14.67 21.96 -1.88
CA VAL A 408 14.11 23.32 -1.78
C VAL A 408 14.08 23.78 -0.32
N SER A 409 14.08 25.10 -0.09
CA SER A 409 14.01 25.66 1.27
C SER A 409 12.65 25.37 1.93
N GLY A 410 12.57 25.45 3.26
CA GLY A 410 11.32 25.27 4.01
C GLY A 410 10.22 26.22 3.55
N GLY A 411 10.51 27.52 3.42
CA GLY A 411 9.55 28.49 2.90
C GLY A 411 9.12 28.21 1.45
N GLN A 412 10.02 27.72 0.58
CA GLN A 412 9.64 27.28 -0.76
C GLN A 412 8.70 26.08 -0.71
N ARG A 413 8.96 25.10 0.17
CA ARG A 413 8.10 23.94 0.39
C ARG A 413 6.70 24.33 0.87
N LYS A 414 6.59 25.29 1.81
CA LYS A 414 5.30 25.84 2.26
C LYS A 414 4.51 26.44 1.10
N ARG A 415 5.17 27.19 0.21
CA ARG A 415 4.54 27.72 -1.01
C ARG A 415 4.09 26.63 -1.99
N VAL A 416 4.82 25.50 -2.10
CA VAL A 416 4.34 24.34 -2.88
C VAL A 416 3.06 23.78 -2.27
N SER A 417 3.01 23.63 -0.95
CA SER A 417 1.82 23.15 -0.22
C SER A 417 0.61 24.05 -0.46
N ILE A 418 0.79 25.37 -0.44
CA ILE A 418 -0.25 26.37 -0.78
C ILE A 418 -0.63 26.26 -2.27
N GLY A 419 0.35 26.19 -3.17
CA GLY A 419 0.15 26.06 -4.61
C GLY A 419 -0.62 24.81 -5.00
N MET A 420 -0.42 23.69 -4.31
CA MET A 420 -1.20 22.46 -4.53
C MET A 420 -2.68 22.63 -4.23
N GLU A 421 -3.05 23.43 -3.23
CA GLU A 421 -4.47 23.72 -2.92
C GLU A 421 -5.05 24.78 -3.86
N LEU A 422 -4.29 25.84 -4.15
CA LEU A 422 -4.71 26.87 -5.12
C LEU A 422 -4.89 26.31 -6.52
N ALA A 423 -4.11 25.31 -6.92
CA ALA A 423 -4.21 24.62 -8.21
C ALA A 423 -5.56 23.93 -8.46
N ALA A 424 -6.36 23.70 -7.40
CA ALA A 424 -7.72 23.20 -7.54
C ALA A 424 -8.74 24.31 -7.84
N ALA A 425 -8.33 25.58 -7.84
CA ALA A 425 -9.18 26.76 -7.89
C ALA A 425 -10.36 26.65 -6.90
N PRO A 426 -10.09 26.62 -5.58
CA PRO A 426 -11.11 26.45 -4.55
C PRO A 426 -12.00 27.69 -4.43
N MET A 427 -13.21 27.51 -3.90
CA MET A 427 -14.15 28.59 -3.57
C MET A 427 -13.97 29.07 -2.12
N CYS A 428 -13.35 28.23 -1.28
CA CYS A 428 -12.90 28.59 0.05
C CYS A 428 -11.56 27.91 0.34
N ILE A 429 -10.63 28.61 0.97
CA ILE A 429 -9.33 28.06 1.37
C ILE A 429 -9.09 28.27 2.86
N PHE A 430 -8.78 27.17 3.56
CA PHE A 430 -8.36 27.15 4.94
C PHE A 430 -6.84 26.98 5.00
N LEU A 431 -6.14 27.84 5.73
CA LEU A 431 -4.69 27.78 5.88
C LEU A 431 -4.29 27.73 7.36
N ASP A 432 -3.58 26.68 7.75
CA ASP A 432 -3.02 26.55 9.09
C ASP A 432 -1.56 27.02 9.09
N GLU A 433 -1.34 28.18 9.73
CA GLU A 433 -0.05 28.87 9.83
C GLU A 433 0.68 29.04 8.47
N PRO A 434 0.09 29.71 7.47
CA PRO A 434 0.68 29.83 6.14
C PRO A 434 1.95 30.68 6.10
N THR A 435 2.22 31.49 7.13
CA THR A 435 3.40 32.35 7.25
C THR A 435 4.55 31.71 8.01
N SER A 436 4.34 30.54 8.63
CA SER A 436 5.37 29.83 9.38
C SER A 436 6.48 29.32 8.45
N GLY A 437 7.74 29.53 8.84
CA GLY A 437 8.91 29.13 8.04
C GLY A 437 9.20 29.98 6.80
N LEU A 438 8.49 31.11 6.61
CA LEU A 438 8.75 32.08 5.55
C LEU A 438 9.48 33.31 6.11
N ASP A 439 10.37 33.88 5.29
CA ASP A 439 10.83 35.25 5.52
C ASP A 439 9.66 36.22 5.32
N ALA A 440 9.75 37.38 5.94
CA ALA A 440 8.64 38.30 5.99
C ALA A 440 8.19 38.87 4.65
N THR A 441 9.11 39.16 3.75
CA THR A 441 8.78 39.67 2.42
C THR A 441 7.96 38.64 1.65
N SER A 442 8.39 37.37 1.74
CA SER A 442 7.69 36.25 1.15
C SER A 442 6.34 35.95 1.80
N ALA A 443 6.25 36.06 3.13
CA ALA A 443 4.98 35.93 3.85
C ALA A 443 3.99 37.01 3.39
N SER A 444 4.41 38.28 3.34
CA SER A 444 3.57 39.39 2.85
C SER A 444 3.14 39.19 1.39
N SER A 445 4.02 38.72 0.52
CA SER A 445 3.69 38.43 -0.89
C SER A 445 2.60 37.36 -1.01
N ILE A 446 2.70 36.26 -0.26
CA ILE A 446 1.68 35.21 -0.24
C ILE A 446 0.36 35.72 0.35
N MET A 447 0.40 36.48 1.44
CA MET A 447 -0.80 37.04 2.05
C MET A 447 -1.50 38.04 1.13
N ARG A 448 -0.75 38.85 0.38
CA ARG A 448 -1.31 39.73 -0.68
C ARG A 448 -1.96 38.95 -1.81
N LEU A 449 -1.35 37.86 -2.26
CA LEU A 449 -1.96 36.95 -3.24
C LEU A 449 -3.29 36.37 -2.71
N LEU A 450 -3.29 35.89 -1.46
CA LEU A 450 -4.48 35.35 -0.80
C LEU A 450 -5.57 36.41 -0.60
N LYS A 451 -5.19 37.66 -0.35
CA LYS A 451 -6.12 38.81 -0.29
C LYS A 451 -6.70 39.12 -1.68
N ALA A 452 -5.87 39.10 -2.71
CA ALA A 452 -6.32 39.45 -4.04
C ALA A 452 -7.33 38.44 -4.61
N ILE A 453 -7.17 37.13 -4.31
CA ILE A 453 -8.16 36.12 -4.72
C ILE A 453 -9.52 36.28 -4.00
N THR A 454 -9.59 36.92 -2.84
CA THR A 454 -10.88 37.13 -2.16
C THR A 454 -11.78 38.10 -2.92
N LYS A 455 -11.18 39.04 -3.69
CA LYS A 455 -11.90 39.92 -4.62
C LYS A 455 -12.66 39.15 -5.71
N LEU A 456 -12.30 37.90 -5.98
CA LEU A 456 -13.03 37.02 -6.91
C LEU A 456 -14.13 36.18 -6.21
N GLY A 457 -14.47 36.49 -4.96
CA GLY A 457 -15.45 35.75 -4.18
C GLY A 457 -14.90 34.51 -3.45
N VAL A 458 -13.57 34.30 -3.45
CA VAL A 458 -12.95 33.21 -2.69
C VAL A 458 -12.90 33.58 -1.20
N THR A 459 -13.44 32.72 -0.34
CA THR A 459 -13.33 32.90 1.11
C THR A 459 -11.99 32.38 1.60
N THR A 460 -11.19 33.21 2.29
CA THR A 460 -9.88 32.80 2.83
C THR A 460 -9.92 32.85 4.34
N ILE A 461 -9.62 31.74 5.00
CA ILE A 461 -9.61 31.64 6.46
C ILE A 461 -8.23 31.12 6.89
N THR A 462 -7.54 31.88 7.73
CA THR A 462 -6.15 31.62 8.09
C THR A 462 -5.97 31.60 9.60
N ILE A 463 -5.39 30.52 10.14
CA ILE A 463 -4.81 30.55 11.49
C ILE A 463 -3.44 31.21 11.39
N ILE A 464 -3.22 32.28 12.16
CA ILE A 464 -1.93 32.99 12.18
C ILE A 464 -1.52 33.31 13.62
N HIS A 465 -0.22 33.21 13.87
CA HIS A 465 0.40 33.57 15.14
C HIS A 465 1.30 34.77 14.91
N GLN A 466 1.09 35.87 15.64
CA GLN A 466 1.91 37.09 15.59
C GLN A 466 2.23 37.58 14.17
N PRO A 467 1.22 37.97 13.37
CA PRO A 467 1.45 38.55 12.05
C PRO A 467 2.16 39.90 12.16
N ARG A 468 2.97 40.23 11.15
CA ARG A 468 3.42 41.62 10.96
C ARG A 468 2.22 42.54 10.75
N GLU A 469 2.36 43.80 11.17
CA GLU A 469 1.32 44.82 11.05
C GLU A 469 0.72 44.91 9.63
N GLN A 470 1.54 44.88 8.58
CA GLN A 470 1.05 44.88 7.19
C GLN A 470 0.16 43.69 6.85
N ILE A 471 0.45 42.51 7.42
CA ILE A 471 -0.37 41.31 7.23
C ILE A 471 -1.64 41.41 8.07
N PHE A 472 -1.53 41.91 9.31
CA PHE A 472 -2.66 42.15 10.20
C PHE A 472 -3.70 43.07 9.56
N ASN A 473 -3.26 44.21 9.03
CA ASN A 473 -4.13 45.18 8.36
C ASN A 473 -4.72 44.66 7.03
N GLY A 474 -4.19 43.58 6.48
CA GLY A 474 -4.73 42.94 5.27
C GLY A 474 -5.98 42.09 5.51
N PHE A 475 -6.25 41.68 6.75
CA PHE A 475 -7.43 40.88 7.09
C PHE A 475 -8.69 41.75 7.17
N ASP A 476 -9.79 41.29 6.56
CA ASP A 476 -11.08 41.98 6.67
C ASP A 476 -11.68 41.80 8.07
N ASN A 477 -11.59 40.57 8.59
CA ASN A 477 -12.17 40.18 9.86
C ASN A 477 -11.20 39.32 10.67
N ILE A 478 -11.37 39.34 11.98
CA ILE A 478 -10.60 38.55 12.92
C ILE A 478 -11.50 37.84 13.94
N LEU A 479 -11.19 36.58 14.20
CA LEU A 479 -11.77 35.76 15.25
C LEU A 479 -10.68 35.45 16.29
N LEU A 480 -10.87 35.96 17.51
CA LEU A 480 -9.99 35.71 18.65
C LEU A 480 -10.58 34.62 19.52
N LEU A 481 -9.83 33.54 19.71
CA LEU A 481 -10.21 32.41 20.56
C LEU A 481 -9.37 32.40 21.84
N GLY A 482 -10.04 32.17 22.97
CA GLY A 482 -9.41 31.93 24.27
C GLY A 482 -10.13 30.83 25.05
N LEU A 483 -9.39 29.88 25.60
CA LEU A 483 -9.92 28.77 26.40
C LEU A 483 -11.13 28.02 25.77
N GLY A 484 -11.17 27.95 24.44
CA GLY A 484 -12.24 27.32 23.67
C GLY A 484 -13.48 28.17 23.39
N SER A 485 -13.46 29.47 23.70
CA SER A 485 -14.58 30.42 23.51
C SER A 485 -14.10 31.66 22.74
N GLU A 486 -15.01 32.45 22.18
CA GLU A 486 -14.66 33.71 21.50
C GLU A 486 -14.37 34.82 22.50
N ILE A 487 -13.31 35.58 22.23
CA ILE A 487 -12.98 36.84 22.90
C ILE A 487 -13.46 38.03 22.05
N TYR A 488 -13.41 37.86 20.73
CA TYR A 488 -13.81 38.86 19.75
C TYR A 488 -14.05 38.17 18.40
N ALA A 489 -15.04 38.64 17.65
CA ALA A 489 -15.31 38.22 16.28
C ALA A 489 -15.91 39.40 15.52
N GLY A 490 -15.18 39.91 14.51
CA GLY A 490 -15.65 41.07 13.76
C GLY A 490 -14.57 41.70 12.88
N PRO A 491 -14.81 42.92 12.36
CA PRO A 491 -13.86 43.62 11.51
C PRO A 491 -12.51 43.85 12.21
N THR A 492 -11.42 43.71 11.47
CA THR A 492 -10.06 43.87 12.05
C THR A 492 -9.83 45.29 12.56
N ALA A 493 -10.34 46.30 11.86
CA ALA A 493 -10.21 47.71 12.22
C ALA A 493 -10.90 48.07 13.56
N GLU A 494 -11.93 47.31 13.94
CA GLU A 494 -12.69 47.54 15.18
C GLU A 494 -12.08 46.80 16.39
N ALA A 495 -11.16 45.86 16.17
CA ALA A 495 -10.57 45.07 17.26
C ALA A 495 -9.79 45.96 18.27
N PRO A 496 -8.92 46.90 17.86
CA PRO A 496 -8.25 47.80 18.80
C PRO A 496 -9.23 48.67 19.59
N VAL A 497 -10.29 49.16 18.94
CA VAL A 497 -11.35 49.97 19.57
C VAL A 497 -12.10 49.17 20.64
N TYR A 498 -12.36 47.89 20.37
CA TYR A 498 -12.96 46.99 21.35
C TYR A 498 -12.09 46.82 22.59
N PHE A 499 -10.80 46.55 22.43
CA PHE A 499 -9.88 46.40 23.57
C PHE A 499 -9.65 47.71 24.32
N ASP A 500 -9.66 48.86 23.64
CA ASP A 500 -9.64 50.19 24.27
C ASP A 500 -10.87 50.43 25.15
N SER A 501 -12.05 49.99 24.69
CA SER A 501 -13.28 50.04 25.52
C SER A 501 -13.24 49.16 26.77
N LEU A 502 -12.31 48.19 26.82
CA LEU A 502 -12.05 47.34 27.99
C LEU A 502 -10.95 47.91 28.90
N GLY A 503 -10.38 49.07 28.57
CA GLY A 503 -9.34 49.75 29.35
C GLY A 503 -7.89 49.43 28.94
N PHE A 504 -7.68 48.87 27.74
CA PHE A 504 -6.34 48.60 27.18
C PHE A 504 -5.93 49.63 26.13
N THR A 505 -4.79 50.29 26.31
CA THR A 505 -4.24 51.25 25.35
C THR A 505 -3.28 50.59 24.37
N PHE A 506 -3.38 51.01 23.10
CA PHE A 506 -2.49 50.56 22.04
C PHE A 506 -1.39 51.60 21.80
N PRO A 507 -0.10 51.28 22.06
CA PRO A 507 0.98 52.21 21.79
C PRO A 507 1.09 52.54 20.29
N PRO A 508 1.29 53.82 19.88
CA PRO A 508 1.27 54.22 18.47
C PRO A 508 2.33 53.57 17.57
N ARG A 509 3.38 52.99 18.15
CA ARG A 509 4.48 52.31 17.44
C ARG A 509 4.52 50.80 17.68
N ALA A 510 3.57 50.26 18.45
CA ALA A 510 3.47 48.83 18.68
C ALA A 510 2.61 48.19 17.60
N ASN A 511 2.95 46.96 17.24
CA ASN A 511 2.13 46.17 16.33
C ASN A 511 0.83 45.78 17.06
N PRO A 512 -0.35 46.19 16.56
CA PRO A 512 -1.62 45.90 17.23
C PRO A 512 -1.88 44.40 17.39
N ALA A 513 -1.36 43.57 16.48
CA ALA A 513 -1.49 42.13 16.56
C ALA A 513 -0.75 41.54 17.77
N ASP A 514 0.43 42.08 18.11
CA ASP A 514 1.24 41.63 19.23
C ASP A 514 0.58 42.05 20.55
N VAL A 515 0.12 43.31 20.65
CA VAL A 515 -0.63 43.81 21.81
C VAL A 515 -1.88 42.96 22.08
N ILE A 516 -2.66 42.64 21.05
CA ILE A 516 -3.84 41.77 21.18
C ILE A 516 -3.43 40.38 21.69
N MET A 517 -2.35 39.81 21.15
CA MET A 517 -1.86 38.49 21.57
C MET A 517 -1.40 38.48 23.03
N ASP A 518 -0.71 39.53 23.49
CA ASP A 518 -0.27 39.67 24.88
C ASP A 518 -1.49 39.76 25.82
N ILE A 519 -2.50 40.57 25.46
CA ILE A 519 -3.75 40.70 26.23
C ILE A 519 -4.46 39.35 26.37
N ILE A 520 -4.65 38.61 25.27
CA ILE A 520 -5.38 37.33 25.31
C ILE A 520 -4.57 36.18 25.93
N ASN A 521 -3.26 36.33 26.06
CA ASN A 521 -2.40 35.38 26.78
C ASN A 521 -2.30 35.68 28.28
N GLY A 522 -2.82 36.82 28.74
CA GLY A 522 -2.76 37.25 30.14
C GLY A 522 -1.61 38.21 30.47
N GLU A 523 -0.75 38.52 29.49
CA GLU A 523 0.40 39.43 29.62
C GLU A 523 0.03 40.89 29.31
N GLY A 524 -1.26 41.20 29.22
CA GLY A 524 -1.77 42.53 28.87
C GLY A 524 -1.62 43.62 29.93
N PHE A 525 -0.92 43.37 31.04
CA PHE A 525 -0.78 44.31 32.15
C PHE A 525 -0.11 45.63 31.73
N GLU A 526 0.90 45.56 30.87
CA GLU A 526 1.66 46.72 30.39
C GLU A 526 0.81 47.70 29.57
N TYR A 527 -0.30 47.22 29.01
CA TYR A 527 -1.18 47.98 28.15
C TYR A 527 -2.42 48.52 28.88
N ARG A 528 -2.53 48.37 30.21
CA ARG A 528 -3.70 48.85 30.97
C ARG A 528 -3.49 50.29 31.44
N GLN A 529 -4.53 51.13 31.35
CA GLN A 529 -4.49 52.51 31.86
C GLN A 529 -4.40 52.60 33.40
N ASP A 530 -4.97 51.61 34.10
CA ASP A 530 -4.93 51.48 35.56
C ASP A 530 -3.98 50.35 36.02
N HIS A 531 -2.77 50.72 36.43
CA HIS A 531 -1.75 49.78 36.92
C HIS A 531 -2.06 49.19 38.32
N ALA A 532 -3.15 49.59 38.98
CA ALA A 532 -3.45 49.17 40.35
C ALA A 532 -4.23 47.84 40.46
N THR A 533 -4.73 47.27 39.35
CA THR A 533 -5.53 46.04 39.35
C THR A 533 -4.77 44.84 38.77
N SER A 534 -4.77 43.72 39.52
CA SER A 534 -4.26 42.41 39.10
C SER A 534 -4.78 42.00 37.70
N GLU A 535 -3.95 41.23 36.97
CA GLU A 535 -4.22 40.66 35.64
C GLU A 535 -5.70 40.30 35.45
N THR A 536 -6.34 40.80 34.37
CA THR A 536 -7.67 40.30 34.02
C THR A 536 -7.56 38.87 33.51
N PRO A 537 -8.17 37.89 34.17
CA PRO A 537 -8.20 36.55 33.65
C PRO A 537 -8.88 36.53 32.28
N VAL A 538 -8.38 35.73 31.35
CA VAL A 538 -8.97 35.55 30.00
C VAL A 538 -10.47 35.24 30.06
N THR A 539 -10.94 34.61 31.13
CA THR A 539 -12.36 34.34 31.39
C THR A 539 -13.22 35.61 31.48
N ARG A 540 -12.68 36.73 31.99
CA ARG A 540 -13.38 38.03 32.01
C ARG A 540 -13.54 38.60 30.61
N LEU A 541 -12.53 38.46 29.74
CA LEU A 541 -12.62 38.90 28.34
C LEU A 541 -13.72 38.13 27.58
N ILE A 542 -13.81 36.82 27.82
CA ILE A 542 -14.85 35.96 27.25
C ILE A 542 -16.25 36.40 27.74
N GLU A 543 -16.39 36.67 29.05
CA GLU A 543 -17.69 37.09 29.61
C GLU A 543 -18.11 38.49 29.12
N ASN A 544 -17.16 39.41 28.98
CA ASN A 544 -17.41 40.75 28.42
C ASN A 544 -17.91 40.66 26.97
N TRP A 545 -17.30 39.78 26.15
CA TRP A 545 -17.76 39.55 24.79
C TRP A 545 -19.17 38.95 24.75
N ARG A 546 -19.42 37.94 25.60
CA ARG A 546 -20.71 37.25 25.68
C ARG A 546 -21.85 38.17 26.12
N THR A 547 -21.61 38.99 27.14
CA THR A 547 -22.60 39.96 27.66
C THR A 547 -22.87 41.07 26.64
N ARG A 548 -21.85 41.53 25.91
CA ARG A 548 -22.03 42.45 24.78
C ARG A 548 -22.91 41.83 23.70
N HIS A 549 -22.64 40.59 23.31
CA HIS A 549 -23.42 39.83 22.33
C HIS A 549 -24.90 39.69 22.71
N GLN A 550 -25.20 39.49 24.00
CA GLN A 550 -26.56 39.42 24.51
C GLN A 550 -27.29 40.78 24.46
N ARG A 551 -26.58 41.89 24.71
CA ARG A 551 -27.13 43.25 24.63
C ARG A 551 -27.43 43.71 23.20
N GLU A 552 -26.74 43.14 22.22
CA GLU A 552 -26.87 43.48 20.79
C GLU A 552 -27.83 42.54 20.01
N ALA A 553 -28.42 41.52 20.64
CA ALA A 553 -29.38 40.62 19.99
C ALA A 553 -30.78 41.29 19.84
N PRO A 554 -31.44 41.24 18.67
CA PRO A 554 -32.76 41.85 18.50
C PRO A 554 -33.81 41.16 19.38
N ALA A 555 -34.49 41.94 20.23
CA ALA A 555 -35.64 41.49 21.00
C ALA A 555 -36.79 41.12 20.05
N TYR A 556 -37.14 39.84 20.01
CA TYR A 556 -38.28 39.33 19.24
C TYR A 556 -39.57 39.69 20.01
N HIS A 557 -40.19 40.83 19.70
CA HIS A 557 -41.57 41.09 20.12
C HIS A 557 -42.52 40.33 19.18
N ALA A 558 -43.31 39.41 19.77
CA ALA A 558 -44.37 38.72 19.06
C ALA A 558 -45.44 39.72 18.56
N PRO A 559 -45.91 39.63 17.31
CA PRO A 559 -46.91 40.55 16.79
C PRO A 559 -48.28 40.28 17.44
N GLN A 560 -48.85 41.30 18.09
CA GLN A 560 -50.26 41.34 18.45
C GLN A 560 -51.13 41.67 17.21
N PRO A 561 -52.38 41.21 17.12
CA PRO A 561 -53.23 41.43 15.96
C PRO A 561 -53.71 42.88 15.86
N GLN A 562 -53.70 43.38 14.63
CA GLN A 562 -54.10 44.73 14.23
C GLN A 562 -55.59 44.99 14.48
N HIS A 563 -55.91 46.10 15.16
CA HIS A 563 -57.22 46.73 15.09
C HIS A 563 -57.08 48.16 14.56
N LEU A 564 -57.58 48.32 13.32
CA LEU A 564 -58.26 49.47 12.69
C LEU A 564 -58.06 50.87 13.30
N LEU A 565 -57.46 51.76 12.49
CA LEU A 565 -57.52 53.22 12.63
C LEU A 565 -58.95 53.74 12.43
N PRO A 566 -59.26 54.94 12.96
CA PRO A 566 -59.64 56.03 12.05
C PRO A 566 -58.94 57.37 12.33
N GLU A 567 -58.92 58.17 11.27
CA GLU A 567 -58.44 59.55 11.14
C GLU A 567 -59.15 60.56 12.05
N ASP A 568 -58.48 61.65 12.42
CA ASP A 568 -58.91 63.02 12.11
C ASP A 568 -58.06 64.13 12.80
N ALA A 569 -57.86 65.20 12.02
CA ALA A 569 -57.82 66.62 12.41
C ALA A 569 -56.60 67.27 13.14
N TYR A 570 -55.81 68.00 12.34
CA TYR A 570 -55.40 69.42 12.46
C TYR A 570 -55.57 70.16 13.82
N ASN A 571 -54.46 70.71 14.38
CA ASN A 571 -54.21 72.17 14.54
C ASN A 571 -52.93 72.50 15.36
N GLN A 572 -52.14 73.45 14.83
CA GLN A 572 -50.93 74.14 15.35
C GLN A 572 -51.22 75.09 16.56
N PRO A 573 -50.25 75.76 17.27
CA PRO A 573 -48.95 76.28 16.80
C PRO A 573 -47.74 76.25 17.78
N ALA A 574 -46.64 76.84 17.29
CA ALA A 574 -45.26 76.88 17.77
C ALA A 574 -45.00 77.55 19.14
N TYR A 575 -43.94 77.08 19.82
CA TYR A 575 -43.19 77.80 20.86
C TYR A 575 -41.74 77.28 20.90
N ASP A 576 -40.75 78.13 20.56
CA ASP A 576 -39.33 77.92 20.83
C ASP A 576 -38.95 78.69 22.11
N PRO A 577 -38.13 78.09 22.99
CA PRO A 577 -36.88 78.76 23.33
C PRO A 577 -35.68 77.78 23.45
N PRO A 578 -34.45 78.30 23.42
CA PRO A 578 -33.23 77.54 23.20
C PRO A 578 -32.58 77.12 24.51
N GLU A 579 -31.92 75.95 24.54
CA GLU A 579 -30.69 75.78 25.32
C GLU A 579 -29.95 74.50 24.90
N GLN A 580 -28.65 74.69 24.67
CA GLN A 580 -27.68 73.66 24.31
C GLN A 580 -27.53 72.61 25.41
N SER A 581 -27.22 71.38 25.01
CA SER A 581 -25.99 70.66 25.38
C SER A 581 -26.17 69.20 25.83
N TYR A 582 -25.20 68.38 25.39
CA TYR A 582 -24.75 67.12 26.01
C TYR A 582 -25.44 65.78 25.75
N GLN A 583 -26.41 65.62 24.84
CA GLN A 583 -26.97 64.28 24.55
C GLN A 583 -26.75 63.70 23.14
N ASP A 584 -26.25 64.47 22.17
CA ASP A 584 -26.04 63.97 20.79
C ASP A 584 -24.67 63.29 20.53
N ALA A 585 -23.84 63.10 21.57
CA ALA A 585 -22.50 62.49 21.41
C ALA A 585 -22.43 60.98 21.73
N LEU A 586 -23.54 60.31 22.09
CA LEU A 586 -23.53 58.89 22.50
C LEU A 586 -24.36 57.94 21.60
N ALA A 587 -24.89 58.42 20.48
CA ALA A 587 -25.61 57.57 19.53
C ALA A 587 -24.72 57.25 18.30
N ALA A 588 -23.72 56.39 18.48
CA ALA A 588 -23.13 55.71 17.32
C ALA A 588 -24.25 54.89 16.62
N PRO A 589 -24.41 54.97 15.29
CA PRO A 589 -25.47 54.25 14.59
C PRO A 589 -25.29 52.75 14.78
N LYS A 590 -26.25 52.10 15.47
CA LYS A 590 -26.35 50.65 15.60
C LYS A 590 -26.56 50.04 14.22
N ARG A 591 -25.51 49.50 13.60
CA ARG A 591 -25.65 48.68 12.38
C ARG A 591 -26.04 47.26 12.79
N PRO A 592 -27.09 46.67 12.19
CA PRO A 592 -27.38 45.25 12.39
C PRO A 592 -26.24 44.41 11.85
N ARG A 593 -26.02 43.24 12.48
CA ARG A 593 -25.02 42.24 12.05
C ARG A 593 -25.12 42.03 10.54
N PRO A 594 -23.99 41.85 9.84
CA PRO A 594 -24.07 41.45 8.46
C PRO A 594 -24.38 39.94 8.44
N VAL A 595 -25.68 39.61 8.47
CA VAL A 595 -26.21 38.26 8.33
C VAL A 595 -25.73 37.70 6.99
N SER A 596 -25.18 36.49 6.98
CA SER A 596 -24.85 35.83 5.71
C SER A 596 -26.14 35.73 4.87
N MET A 597 -26.12 36.27 3.65
CA MET A 597 -27.30 36.21 2.79
C MET A 597 -27.64 34.73 2.55
N ILE A 598 -28.87 34.34 2.90
CA ILE A 598 -29.40 33.00 2.61
C ILE A 598 -29.38 32.84 1.09
N SER A 599 -28.66 31.83 0.59
CA SER A 599 -28.57 31.61 -0.86
C SER A 599 -29.94 31.29 -1.46
N THR A 600 -30.21 31.79 -2.66
CA THR A 600 -31.43 31.45 -3.41
C THR A 600 -31.40 29.99 -3.88
N ALA A 601 -32.57 29.44 -4.22
CA ALA A 601 -32.69 28.07 -4.73
C ALA A 601 -31.86 27.84 -6.01
N ASP A 602 -31.80 28.84 -6.89
CA ASP A 602 -31.03 28.79 -8.14
C ASP A 602 -29.52 28.79 -7.88
N GLN A 603 -29.06 29.62 -6.94
CA GLN A 603 -27.66 29.63 -6.49
C GLN A 603 -27.27 28.28 -5.89
N GLU A 604 -28.16 27.64 -5.12
CA GLU A 604 -27.90 26.32 -4.57
C GLU A 604 -27.86 25.22 -5.67
N ALA A 605 -28.73 25.31 -6.69
CA ALA A 605 -28.72 24.39 -7.81
C ALA A 605 -27.42 24.49 -8.62
N GLU A 606 -26.93 25.69 -8.89
CA GLU A 606 -25.66 25.90 -9.61
C GLU A 606 -24.45 25.47 -8.78
N LEU A 607 -24.49 25.66 -7.45
CA LEU A 607 -23.47 25.14 -6.53
C LEU A 607 -23.41 23.61 -6.60
N LYS A 608 -24.55 22.93 -6.52
CA LYS A 608 -24.64 21.46 -6.67
C LYS A 608 -24.13 21.00 -8.05
N ARG A 609 -24.44 21.73 -9.12
CA ARG A 609 -23.95 21.46 -10.48
C ARG A 609 -22.43 21.60 -10.57
N THR A 610 -21.88 22.65 -9.97
CA THR A 610 -20.44 22.92 -9.91
C THR A 610 -19.72 21.82 -9.14
N MET A 611 -20.23 21.40 -7.97
CA MET A 611 -19.68 20.29 -7.20
C MET A 611 -19.62 18.97 -7.99
N LYS A 612 -20.64 18.69 -8.81
CA LYS A 612 -20.69 17.48 -9.65
C LYS A 612 -19.69 17.54 -10.81
N LYS A 613 -19.49 18.72 -11.41
CA LYS A 613 -18.55 18.95 -12.52
C LYS A 613 -17.07 19.02 -12.09
N ARG A 614 -16.80 19.21 -10.78
CA ARG A 614 -15.44 19.30 -10.22
C ARG A 614 -14.75 17.93 -10.13
N GLY A 615 -13.48 17.92 -10.52
CA GLY A 615 -12.60 16.75 -10.57
C GLY A 615 -12.56 16.04 -11.91
N ALA A 616 -11.45 15.36 -12.18
CA ALA A 616 -11.31 14.51 -13.37
C ALA A 616 -12.08 13.19 -13.23
N SER A 617 -12.26 12.46 -14.33
CA SER A 617 -12.91 11.15 -14.31
C SER A 617 -12.13 10.15 -13.47
N TRP A 618 -12.80 9.09 -13.01
CA TRP A 618 -12.12 8.00 -12.30
C TRP A 618 -10.93 7.45 -13.11
N TYR A 619 -11.13 7.18 -14.41
CA TYR A 619 -10.07 6.68 -15.30
C TYR A 619 -8.90 7.66 -15.45
N ALA A 620 -9.19 8.96 -15.60
CA ALA A 620 -8.15 9.98 -15.70
C ALA A 620 -7.34 10.09 -14.39
N GLN A 621 -8.02 10.07 -13.23
CA GLN A 621 -7.35 10.06 -11.92
C GLN A 621 -6.47 8.82 -11.76
N THR A 622 -6.97 7.63 -12.12
CA THR A 622 -6.19 6.38 -12.11
C THR A 622 -4.97 6.46 -13.01
N TYR A 623 -5.11 6.99 -14.23
CA TYR A 623 -3.99 7.20 -15.16
C TYR A 623 -2.93 8.16 -14.59
N TYR A 624 -3.35 9.32 -14.07
CA TYR A 624 -2.42 10.29 -13.49
C TYR A 624 -1.73 9.76 -12.24
N CYS A 625 -2.42 8.99 -11.40
CA CYS A 625 -1.84 8.32 -10.23
C CYS A 625 -0.83 7.26 -10.65
N CYS A 626 -1.15 6.44 -11.65
CA CYS A 626 -0.24 5.43 -12.20
C CYS A 626 1.03 6.09 -12.77
N LYS A 627 0.87 7.11 -13.62
CA LYS A 627 1.99 7.86 -14.20
C LYS A 627 2.88 8.49 -13.13
N ARG A 628 2.27 9.10 -12.11
CA ARG A 628 2.98 9.69 -10.97
C ARG A 628 3.78 8.61 -10.22
N SER A 629 3.13 7.50 -9.89
CA SER A 629 3.75 6.39 -9.17
C SER A 629 4.90 5.74 -9.93
N ILE A 630 4.78 5.56 -11.24
CA ILE A 630 5.89 5.09 -12.09
C ILE A 630 7.05 6.10 -12.02
N THR A 631 6.76 7.40 -12.10
CA THR A 631 7.79 8.45 -12.02
C THR A 631 8.54 8.40 -10.69
N GLN A 632 7.84 8.20 -9.57
CA GLN A 632 8.45 8.04 -8.24
C GLN A 632 9.35 6.81 -8.20
N GLN A 633 8.86 5.65 -8.68
CA GLN A 633 9.63 4.40 -8.69
C GLN A 633 10.91 4.51 -9.54
N VAL A 634 10.84 5.15 -10.71
CA VAL A 634 12.01 5.38 -11.60
C VAL A 634 13.05 6.30 -10.97
N ARG A 635 12.63 7.23 -10.10
CA ARG A 635 13.55 8.14 -9.38
C ARG A 635 14.13 7.52 -8.12
N LEU A 636 13.45 6.56 -7.49
CA LEU A 636 13.92 5.77 -6.35
C LEU A 636 14.80 4.59 -6.78
N LYS A 637 15.88 4.90 -7.52
CA LYS A 637 16.78 3.91 -8.14
C LYS A 637 17.31 2.88 -7.15
N ASN A 638 17.71 3.31 -5.95
CA ASN A 638 18.30 2.42 -4.95
C ASN A 638 17.34 1.32 -4.50
N SER A 639 16.04 1.64 -4.32
CA SER A 639 15.06 0.62 -3.92
C SER A 639 14.80 -0.38 -5.04
N PHE A 640 14.78 0.09 -6.29
CA PHE A 640 14.55 -0.74 -7.46
C PHE A 640 15.71 -1.72 -7.69
N PHE A 641 16.95 -1.22 -7.74
CA PHE A 641 18.13 -2.07 -7.93
C PHE A 641 18.38 -3.03 -6.76
N PHE A 642 18.11 -2.60 -5.53
CA PHE A 642 18.26 -3.46 -4.37
C PHE A 642 17.31 -4.66 -4.43
N GLU A 643 16.04 -4.47 -4.81
CA GLU A 643 15.09 -5.57 -4.95
C GLU A 643 15.45 -6.55 -6.07
N ILE A 644 15.86 -6.05 -7.23
CA ILE A 644 16.30 -6.90 -8.33
C ILE A 644 17.55 -7.68 -7.93
N GLY A 645 18.51 -7.02 -7.30
CA GLY A 645 19.75 -7.63 -6.82
C GLY A 645 19.50 -8.69 -5.75
N THR A 646 18.65 -8.42 -4.75
CA THR A 646 18.30 -9.40 -3.72
C THR A 646 17.51 -10.57 -4.30
N GLY A 647 16.59 -10.34 -5.24
CA GLY A 647 15.86 -11.40 -5.94
C GLY A 647 16.78 -12.30 -6.76
N ALA A 648 17.69 -11.71 -7.55
CA ALA A 648 18.69 -12.45 -8.32
C ALA A 648 19.62 -13.28 -7.43
N PHE A 649 20.14 -12.68 -6.37
CA PHE A 649 21.02 -13.33 -5.40
C PHE A 649 20.32 -14.49 -4.68
N ALA A 650 19.08 -14.26 -4.24
CA ALA A 650 18.25 -15.26 -3.60
C ALA A 650 17.96 -16.46 -4.50
N GLY A 651 17.54 -16.21 -5.76
CA GLY A 651 17.34 -17.25 -6.76
C GLY A 651 18.63 -18.02 -7.06
N GLY A 652 19.76 -17.32 -7.12
CA GLY A 652 21.08 -17.91 -7.33
C GLY A 652 21.52 -18.83 -6.19
N ILE A 653 21.31 -18.45 -4.93
CA ILE A 653 21.64 -19.29 -3.75
C ILE A 653 20.82 -20.58 -3.75
N ILE A 654 19.51 -20.48 -3.96
CA ILE A 654 18.62 -21.65 -4.01
C ILE A 654 19.01 -22.54 -5.19
N GLY A 655 19.32 -21.92 -6.32
CA GLY A 655 19.84 -22.61 -7.49
C GLY A 655 21.11 -23.41 -7.18
N LEU A 656 22.08 -22.78 -6.52
CA LEU A 656 23.36 -23.41 -6.15
C LEU A 656 23.18 -24.52 -5.12
N SER A 657 22.25 -24.38 -4.17
CA SER A 657 22.00 -25.44 -3.18
C SER A 657 21.35 -26.68 -3.80
N ALA A 658 20.56 -26.51 -4.87
CA ALA A 658 19.97 -27.61 -5.63
C ALA A 658 20.88 -28.15 -6.76
N PHE A 659 21.99 -27.48 -7.07
CA PHE A 659 22.86 -27.83 -8.21
C PHE A 659 23.45 -29.24 -8.10
N THR A 660 23.74 -29.71 -6.88
CA THR A 660 24.30 -31.04 -6.60
C THR A 660 23.32 -32.18 -6.81
N ALA A 661 22.01 -31.89 -6.92
CA ALA A 661 21.00 -32.90 -7.21
C ALA A 661 20.98 -33.33 -8.68
N GLU A 662 21.72 -32.66 -9.56
CA GLU A 662 21.83 -32.97 -11.01
C GLU A 662 20.46 -33.06 -11.74
N GLY A 663 19.41 -32.46 -11.17
CA GLY A 663 18.04 -32.49 -11.68
C GLY A 663 17.14 -33.56 -11.02
N GLU A 664 17.70 -34.48 -10.24
CA GLU A 664 16.97 -35.51 -9.48
C GLU A 664 16.43 -34.96 -8.16
N LEU A 665 15.37 -34.14 -8.24
CA LEU A 665 14.74 -33.54 -7.05
C LEU A 665 13.72 -34.48 -6.35
N PHE A 666 13.48 -35.67 -6.89
CA PHE A 666 12.49 -36.61 -6.38
C PHE A 666 12.95 -38.06 -6.57
N LYS A 667 12.78 -38.90 -5.54
CA LYS A 667 12.96 -40.36 -5.63
C LYS A 667 11.80 -41.04 -4.92
N GLY A 668 11.07 -41.91 -5.63
CA GLY A 668 9.93 -42.64 -5.09
C GLY A 668 10.11 -44.15 -5.07
N ILE A 669 9.03 -44.84 -4.75
CA ILE A 669 8.94 -46.30 -4.86
C ILE A 669 8.59 -46.63 -6.31
N TYR A 670 9.29 -47.60 -6.92
CA TYR A 670 9.00 -48.05 -8.28
C TYR A 670 7.65 -48.77 -8.40
N HIS A 671 7.05 -48.80 -9.60
CA HIS A 671 5.80 -49.51 -9.88
C HIS A 671 5.81 -50.99 -9.49
N ASP A 672 4.60 -51.53 -9.31
CA ASP A 672 4.36 -52.92 -8.96
C ASP A 672 5.09 -53.86 -9.93
N SER A 673 5.62 -54.95 -9.40
CA SER A 673 6.68 -55.83 -9.97
C SER A 673 8.09 -55.46 -9.53
N PHE A 674 8.54 -54.18 -9.54
CA PHE A 674 9.93 -53.81 -9.21
C PHE A 674 10.11 -53.03 -7.90
N SER A 675 9.05 -52.94 -7.08
CA SER A 675 9.07 -52.23 -5.78
C SER A 675 10.17 -52.71 -4.83
N MET A 676 10.54 -54.01 -4.85
CA MET A 676 11.61 -54.61 -4.05
C MET A 676 13.01 -54.03 -4.34
N LEU A 677 13.21 -53.45 -5.53
CA LEU A 677 14.46 -52.81 -5.94
C LEU A 677 14.53 -51.34 -5.53
N SER A 678 13.45 -50.79 -5.00
CA SER A 678 13.40 -49.38 -4.57
C SER A 678 14.47 -49.10 -3.51
N HIS A 679 15.02 -47.90 -3.54
CA HIS A 679 15.98 -47.41 -2.56
C HIS A 679 15.29 -46.44 -1.60
N ALA A 680 16.05 -45.83 -0.69
CA ALA A 680 15.50 -44.81 0.20
C ALA A 680 14.76 -43.70 -0.60
N THR A 681 13.48 -43.50 -0.27
CA THR A 681 12.63 -42.49 -0.91
C THR A 681 13.04 -41.08 -0.50
N ASN A 682 13.01 -40.15 -1.46
CA ASN A 682 13.19 -38.73 -1.23
C ASN A 682 11.94 -37.95 -1.69
N TYR A 683 11.01 -37.76 -0.75
CA TYR A 683 9.79 -36.96 -0.94
C TYR A 683 9.94 -35.50 -0.52
N THR A 684 11.09 -35.10 0.04
CA THR A 684 11.27 -33.79 0.66
C THR A 684 11.95 -32.78 -0.27
N SER A 685 12.89 -33.20 -1.13
CA SER A 685 13.69 -32.26 -1.93
C SER A 685 12.87 -31.39 -2.89
N ALA A 686 11.91 -31.95 -3.62
CA ALA A 686 11.06 -31.18 -4.53
C ALA A 686 10.17 -30.15 -3.79
N PRO A 687 9.40 -30.51 -2.75
CA PRO A 687 8.68 -29.52 -1.94
C PRO A 687 9.61 -28.52 -1.23
N GLN A 688 10.80 -28.95 -0.79
CA GLN A 688 11.76 -28.08 -0.14
C GLN A 688 12.28 -26.97 -1.06
N LEU A 689 12.41 -27.25 -2.36
CA LEU A 689 12.72 -26.21 -3.35
C LEU A 689 11.61 -25.13 -3.40
N GLY A 690 10.33 -25.54 -3.36
CA GLY A 690 9.19 -24.64 -3.26
C GLY A 690 9.16 -23.85 -1.94
N LEU A 691 9.42 -24.49 -0.80
CA LEU A 691 9.54 -23.81 0.50
C LEU A 691 10.64 -22.74 0.50
N LEU A 692 11.85 -23.10 0.06
CA LEU A 692 12.97 -22.18 -0.02
C LEU A 692 12.68 -21.02 -0.97
N GLY A 693 12.06 -21.32 -2.12
CA GLY A 693 11.57 -20.31 -3.07
C GLY A 693 10.58 -19.35 -2.43
N ALA A 694 9.58 -19.86 -1.72
CA ALA A 694 8.56 -19.06 -1.04
C ALA A 694 9.16 -18.14 0.04
N MET A 695 10.09 -18.65 0.84
CA MET A 695 10.78 -17.86 1.87
C MET A 695 11.66 -16.77 1.25
N ALA A 696 12.38 -17.10 0.19
CA ALA A 696 13.29 -16.19 -0.47
C ALA A 696 12.57 -15.06 -1.24
N ILE A 697 11.48 -15.39 -1.94
CA ILE A 697 10.60 -14.37 -2.54
C ILE A 697 10.00 -13.48 -1.45
N GLY A 698 9.58 -14.08 -0.32
CA GLY A 698 9.11 -13.34 0.86
C GLY A 698 10.14 -12.29 1.33
N LEU A 699 11.40 -12.70 1.49
CA LEU A 699 12.48 -11.82 1.91
C LEU A 699 12.82 -10.73 0.88
N ALA A 700 12.85 -11.07 -0.41
CA ALA A 700 13.19 -10.13 -1.47
C ALA A 700 12.08 -9.08 -1.73
N ALA A 701 10.81 -9.48 -1.69
CA ALA A 701 9.68 -8.64 -2.13
C ALA A 701 9.01 -7.83 -1.02
N SER A 702 9.01 -8.31 0.23
CA SER A 702 8.16 -7.74 1.28
C SER A 702 8.55 -6.32 1.69
N ALA A 703 9.83 -6.07 1.94
CA ALA A 703 10.31 -4.76 2.37
C ALA A 703 10.12 -3.68 1.28
N PRO A 704 10.49 -3.92 0.00
CA PRO A 704 10.17 -3.00 -1.09
C PRO A 704 8.66 -2.72 -1.25
N ALA A 705 7.81 -3.75 -1.10
CA ALA A 705 6.36 -3.61 -1.21
C ALA A 705 5.78 -2.67 -0.14
N VAL A 706 6.24 -2.77 1.12
CA VAL A 706 5.81 -1.85 2.18
C VAL A 706 6.23 -0.43 1.88
N LYS A 707 7.45 -0.18 1.39
CA LYS A 707 7.90 1.18 1.06
C LYS A 707 7.02 1.82 0.00
N VAL A 708 6.62 1.04 -1.01
CA VAL A 708 5.70 1.53 -2.04
C VAL A 708 4.36 1.95 -1.40
N PHE A 709 3.75 1.16 -0.52
CA PHE A 709 2.38 1.42 -0.03
C PHE A 709 2.29 2.19 1.29
N GLY A 710 3.09 1.85 2.30
CA GLY A 710 3.03 2.37 3.66
C GLY A 710 3.57 3.80 3.82
N GLU A 711 4.62 4.16 3.07
CA GLU A 711 5.24 5.49 3.19
C GLU A 711 4.34 6.62 2.66
N GLU A 712 3.39 6.34 1.78
CA GLU A 712 2.52 7.38 1.20
C GLU A 712 1.17 7.55 1.89
N LYS A 713 0.93 6.87 3.01
CA LYS A 713 -0.36 6.94 3.73
C LYS A 713 -0.79 8.38 4.07
N LEU A 714 0.12 9.24 4.52
CA LEU A 714 -0.19 10.64 4.81
C LEU A 714 -0.55 11.43 3.54
N ILE A 715 0.13 11.19 2.42
CA ILE A 715 -0.17 11.85 1.14
C ILE A 715 -1.55 11.41 0.63
N PHE A 716 -1.83 10.11 0.70
CA PHE A 716 -3.15 9.58 0.39
C PHE A 716 -4.25 10.23 1.24
N ASN A 717 -4.02 10.35 2.56
CA ASN A 717 -4.98 10.98 3.47
C ASN A 717 -5.24 12.45 3.11
N ARG A 718 -4.17 13.20 2.84
CA ARG A 718 -4.26 14.59 2.40
C ARG A 718 -5.09 14.71 1.12
N GLU A 719 -4.71 14.00 0.06
CA GLU A 719 -5.38 14.11 -1.24
C GLU A 719 -6.84 13.64 -1.20
N ALA A 720 -7.13 12.58 -0.46
CA ALA A 720 -8.50 12.11 -0.27
C ALA A 720 -9.36 13.13 0.49
N SER A 721 -8.78 13.85 1.47
CA SER A 721 -9.47 14.93 2.18
C SER A 721 -9.77 16.14 1.28
N SER A 722 -8.93 16.37 0.27
CA SER A 722 -9.06 17.43 -0.74
C SER A 722 -9.97 17.04 -1.93
N GLY A 723 -10.63 15.87 -1.88
CA GLY A 723 -11.62 15.44 -2.87
C GLY A 723 -11.12 14.48 -3.96
N HIS A 724 -9.92 13.92 -3.83
CA HIS A 724 -9.39 12.89 -4.74
C HIS A 724 -10.08 11.54 -4.51
N SER A 725 -10.32 10.76 -5.58
CA SER A 725 -10.95 9.44 -5.44
C SER A 725 -9.98 8.44 -4.80
N MET A 726 -10.37 7.93 -3.63
CA MET A 726 -9.61 6.93 -2.89
C MET A 726 -9.35 5.66 -3.71
N SER A 727 -10.37 5.17 -4.44
CA SER A 727 -10.24 3.95 -5.25
C SER A 727 -9.40 4.19 -6.51
N ALA A 728 -9.52 5.36 -7.14
CA ALA A 728 -8.73 5.68 -8.34
C ALA A 728 -7.23 5.77 -8.00
N TYR A 729 -6.91 6.39 -6.86
CA TYR A 729 -5.55 6.44 -6.33
C TYR A 729 -5.00 5.03 -6.09
N TYR A 730 -5.75 4.21 -5.34
CA TYR A 730 -5.30 2.87 -4.96
C TYR A 730 -5.06 1.97 -6.18
N VAL A 731 -6.00 1.94 -7.13
CA VAL A 731 -5.88 1.16 -8.37
C VAL A 731 -4.74 1.66 -9.24
N GLY A 732 -4.59 2.98 -9.41
CA GLY A 732 -3.49 3.55 -10.18
C GLY A 732 -2.12 3.13 -9.64
N LYS A 733 -2.03 3.00 -8.31
CA LYS A 733 -0.83 2.53 -7.63
C LYS A 733 -0.63 1.00 -7.69
N MET A 734 -1.70 0.21 -7.72
CA MET A 734 -1.58 -1.24 -7.96
C MET A 734 -1.01 -1.51 -9.35
N VAL A 735 -1.52 -0.80 -10.37
CA VAL A 735 -1.12 -0.99 -11.76
C VAL A 735 0.33 -0.55 -11.98
N SER A 736 0.79 0.51 -11.32
CA SER A 736 2.17 0.99 -11.46
C SER A 736 3.23 0.04 -10.92
N VAL A 737 2.85 -0.96 -10.10
CA VAL A 737 3.78 -1.94 -9.51
C VAL A 737 3.99 -3.17 -10.40
N LEU A 738 3.07 -3.45 -11.34
CA LEU A 738 3.16 -4.65 -12.19
C LEU A 738 4.47 -4.77 -12.99
N PRO A 739 5.01 -3.69 -13.61
CA PRO A 739 6.29 -3.78 -14.32
C PRO A 739 7.45 -4.13 -13.38
N ARG A 740 7.46 -3.55 -12.18
CA ARG A 740 8.48 -3.82 -11.15
C ARG A 740 8.43 -5.27 -10.69
N LEU A 741 7.22 -5.79 -10.45
CA LEU A 741 6.98 -7.18 -10.07
C LEU A 741 7.48 -8.16 -11.12
N PHE A 742 7.18 -7.89 -12.39
CA PHE A 742 7.60 -8.72 -13.51
C PHE A 742 9.12 -8.84 -13.59
N ILE A 743 9.84 -7.71 -13.45
CA ILE A 743 11.31 -7.68 -13.55
C ILE A 743 11.94 -8.44 -12.38
N ALA A 744 11.46 -8.23 -11.15
CA ALA A 744 11.96 -8.93 -9.97
C ALA A 744 11.75 -10.45 -10.08
N ALA A 745 10.55 -10.87 -10.49
CA ALA A 745 10.23 -12.28 -10.71
C ALA A 745 11.04 -12.91 -11.84
N LEU A 746 11.33 -12.15 -12.91
CA LEU A 746 12.14 -12.61 -14.04
C LEU A 746 13.56 -12.93 -13.58
N HIS A 747 14.21 -11.99 -12.90
CA HIS A 747 15.56 -12.18 -12.39
C HIS A 747 15.65 -13.37 -11.42
N PHE A 748 14.74 -13.44 -10.45
CA PHE A 748 14.67 -14.57 -9.51
C PHE A 748 14.56 -15.92 -10.24
N SER A 749 13.61 -16.03 -11.19
CA SER A 749 13.31 -17.27 -11.90
C SER A 749 14.44 -17.70 -12.84
N VAL A 750 15.13 -16.75 -13.47
CA VAL A 750 16.25 -17.03 -14.38
C VAL A 750 17.42 -17.66 -13.62
N PHE A 751 17.88 -17.03 -12.52
CA PHE A 751 19.00 -17.56 -11.74
C PHE A 751 18.67 -18.89 -11.05
N MET A 752 17.44 -19.02 -10.53
CA MET A 752 16.97 -20.29 -9.96
C MET A 752 16.92 -21.40 -11.03
N GLY A 753 16.34 -21.13 -12.20
CA GLY A 753 16.15 -22.13 -13.26
C GLY A 753 17.45 -22.65 -13.88
N ILE A 754 18.44 -21.77 -14.11
CA ILE A 754 19.73 -22.15 -14.71
C ILE A 754 20.53 -23.08 -13.80
N LEU A 755 20.48 -22.86 -12.49
CA LEU A 755 21.30 -23.59 -11.53
C LEU A 755 20.57 -24.81 -10.95
N ALA A 756 19.31 -24.67 -10.53
CA ALA A 756 18.55 -25.79 -9.97
C ALA A 756 18.13 -26.82 -11.03
N THR A 757 17.93 -26.39 -12.29
CA THR A 757 17.51 -27.24 -13.42
C THR A 757 16.36 -28.20 -13.07
N PRO A 758 15.23 -27.70 -12.51
CA PRO A 758 14.09 -28.57 -12.19
C PRO A 758 13.48 -29.16 -13.47
N ILE A 759 12.82 -30.32 -13.34
CA ILE A 759 12.10 -30.97 -14.45
C ILE A 759 10.92 -30.11 -14.95
N MET A 760 10.35 -29.28 -14.06
CA MET A 760 9.30 -28.32 -14.37
C MET A 760 9.65 -27.39 -15.54
N SER A 761 8.69 -27.09 -16.41
CA SER A 761 8.90 -26.15 -17.52
C SER A 761 9.26 -24.75 -16.99
N TRP A 762 10.12 -24.03 -17.72
CA TRP A 762 10.53 -22.69 -17.29
C TRP A 762 9.36 -21.70 -17.22
N VAL A 763 8.39 -21.83 -18.14
CA VAL A 763 7.21 -20.94 -18.18
C VAL A 763 6.34 -21.16 -16.95
N ASP A 764 6.07 -22.41 -16.59
CA ASP A 764 5.26 -22.72 -15.40
C ASP A 764 5.96 -22.24 -14.13
N MET A 765 7.28 -22.41 -14.05
CA MET A 765 8.09 -21.94 -12.94
C MET A 765 8.04 -20.40 -12.82
N PHE A 766 8.20 -19.69 -13.94
CA PHE A 766 8.13 -18.22 -13.97
C PHE A 766 6.74 -17.72 -13.56
N VAL A 767 5.66 -18.34 -14.06
CA VAL A 767 4.28 -17.98 -13.71
C VAL A 767 4.03 -18.22 -12.22
N ALA A 768 4.43 -19.37 -11.67
CA ALA A 768 4.30 -19.65 -10.24
C ALA A 768 5.04 -18.63 -9.38
N ASN A 769 6.29 -18.30 -9.74
CA ASN A 769 7.08 -17.28 -9.05
C ASN A 769 6.44 -15.89 -9.13
N LEU A 770 6.03 -15.45 -10.32
CA LEU A 770 5.40 -14.15 -10.54
C LEU A 770 4.12 -13.99 -9.71
N LEU A 771 3.27 -15.03 -9.67
CA LEU A 771 2.04 -15.02 -8.89
C LEU A 771 2.31 -15.05 -7.38
N TYR A 772 3.36 -15.72 -6.94
CA TYR A 772 3.75 -15.69 -5.54
C TYR A 772 4.32 -14.32 -5.13
N PHE A 773 5.17 -13.70 -5.96
CA PHE A 773 5.57 -12.29 -5.83
C PHE A 773 4.33 -11.37 -5.73
N PHE A 774 3.32 -11.59 -6.60
CA PHE A 774 2.06 -10.84 -6.58
C PHE A 774 1.33 -10.99 -5.23
N CYS A 775 1.30 -12.19 -4.65
CA CYS A 775 0.70 -12.45 -3.34
C CYS A 775 1.46 -11.74 -2.21
N VAL A 776 2.79 -11.86 -2.17
CA VAL A 776 3.65 -11.23 -1.15
C VAL A 776 3.50 -9.71 -1.15
N TYR A 777 3.45 -9.08 -2.33
CA TYR A 777 3.18 -7.65 -2.45
C TYR A 777 1.80 -7.25 -1.90
N GLY A 778 0.79 -8.10 -2.09
CA GLY A 778 -0.54 -7.90 -1.52
C GLY A 778 -0.52 -7.99 0.01
N LEU A 779 0.13 -9.02 0.56
CA LEU A 779 0.30 -9.20 2.00
C LEU A 779 1.04 -8.03 2.65
N ALA A 780 2.18 -7.63 2.07
CA ALA A 780 2.97 -6.49 2.54
C ALA A 780 2.15 -5.18 2.51
N SER A 781 1.26 -5.03 1.52
CA SER A 781 0.33 -3.89 1.47
C SER A 781 -0.63 -3.89 2.67
N CYS A 782 -1.17 -5.03 3.10
CA CYS A 782 -2.01 -5.12 4.30
C CYS A 782 -1.26 -4.63 5.54
N ILE A 783 -0.02 -5.08 5.71
CA ILE A 783 0.82 -4.77 6.87
C ILE A 783 1.17 -3.28 6.87
N GLY A 784 1.55 -2.73 5.72
CA GLY A 784 1.85 -1.31 5.55
C GLY A 784 0.67 -0.37 5.86
N MET A 785 -0.58 -0.87 5.85
CA MET A 785 -1.75 -0.08 6.23
C MET A 785 -1.99 -0.02 7.74
N VAL A 786 -1.62 -1.07 8.48
CA VAL A 786 -1.88 -1.21 9.92
C VAL A 786 -0.73 -0.64 10.75
N VAL A 787 0.50 -0.93 10.33
CA VAL A 787 1.72 -0.64 11.09
C VAL A 787 2.20 0.80 10.85
N LYS A 788 3.00 1.33 11.78
CA LYS A 788 3.76 2.57 11.58
C LYS A 788 4.78 2.39 10.44
N ARG A 789 5.21 3.51 9.85
CA ARG A 789 6.12 3.50 8.69
C ARG A 789 7.49 2.89 9.01
N GLU A 790 7.97 3.12 10.23
CA GLU A 790 9.29 2.68 10.70
C GLU A 790 9.37 1.15 10.86
N ASP A 791 8.35 0.53 11.44
CA ASP A 791 8.32 -0.91 11.74
C ASP A 791 7.80 -1.76 10.57
N GLY A 792 7.21 -1.12 9.56
CA GLY A 792 6.50 -1.78 8.46
C GLY A 792 7.32 -2.83 7.71
N PRO A 793 8.53 -2.50 7.19
CA PRO A 793 9.34 -3.44 6.42
C PRO A 793 9.73 -4.70 7.21
N LEU A 794 10.10 -4.56 8.50
CA LEU A 794 10.50 -5.68 9.34
C LEU A 794 9.34 -6.65 9.56
N LEU A 795 8.17 -6.12 9.96
CA LEU A 795 6.97 -6.93 10.19
C LEU A 795 6.46 -7.59 8.91
N ALA A 796 6.61 -6.94 7.75
CA ALA A 796 6.23 -7.55 6.48
C ALA A 796 7.14 -8.73 6.09
N VAL A 797 8.45 -8.60 6.28
CA VAL A 797 9.38 -9.71 6.07
C VAL A 797 9.01 -10.88 7.00
N MET A 798 8.81 -10.62 8.30
CA MET A 798 8.41 -11.66 9.26
C MET A 798 7.11 -12.37 8.84
N ALA A 799 6.07 -11.63 8.48
CA ALA A 799 4.80 -12.20 8.05
C ALA A 799 4.94 -13.03 6.76
N SER A 800 5.74 -12.56 5.79
CA SER A 800 5.98 -13.28 4.54
C SER A 800 6.77 -14.57 4.75
N LEU A 801 7.73 -14.58 5.69
CA LEU A 801 8.48 -15.78 6.06
C LEU A 801 7.58 -16.79 6.75
N ILE A 802 6.71 -16.35 7.67
CA ILE A 802 5.72 -17.22 8.30
C ILE A 802 4.81 -17.84 7.24
N ILE A 803 4.27 -17.04 6.31
CA ILE A 803 3.41 -17.53 5.22
C ILE A 803 4.16 -18.50 4.30
N GLY A 804 5.43 -18.24 4.00
CA GLY A 804 6.29 -19.15 3.24
C GLY A 804 6.52 -20.49 3.96
N ILE A 805 6.79 -20.45 5.27
CA ILE A 805 6.96 -21.65 6.12
C ILE A 805 5.67 -22.47 6.18
N LEU A 806 4.52 -21.82 6.22
CA LEU A 806 3.20 -22.44 6.12
C LEU A 806 2.88 -22.97 4.70
N GLY A 807 3.91 -23.35 3.93
CA GLY A 807 3.80 -23.97 2.61
C GLY A 807 3.47 -25.47 2.62
N GLY A 808 3.35 -26.10 3.79
CA GLY A 808 2.97 -27.52 3.93
C GLY A 808 4.12 -28.52 3.81
N VAL A 809 5.37 -28.06 3.95
CA VAL A 809 6.57 -28.91 3.93
C VAL A 809 7.04 -29.24 5.36
N ALA A 810 7.07 -28.24 6.24
CA ALA A 810 7.48 -28.37 7.63
C ALA A 810 6.57 -27.49 8.54
N PRO A 811 5.49 -28.05 9.14
CA PRO A 811 5.09 -29.46 9.11
C PRO A 811 4.55 -29.92 7.74
N PRO A 812 4.71 -31.22 7.40
CA PRO A 812 4.10 -31.80 6.20
C PRO A 812 2.57 -31.65 6.19
N LEU A 813 2.00 -31.37 5.03
CA LEU A 813 0.55 -31.15 4.90
C LEU A 813 -0.28 -32.39 5.30
N SER A 814 0.27 -33.61 5.15
CA SER A 814 -0.31 -34.86 5.65
C SER A 814 -0.55 -34.83 7.17
N LYS A 815 0.42 -34.31 7.94
CA LYS A 815 0.28 -34.11 9.39
C LYS A 815 -0.71 -33.01 9.76
N VAL A 816 -0.74 -31.93 8.99
CA VAL A 816 -1.73 -30.85 9.19
C VAL A 816 -3.16 -31.35 8.95
N LYS A 817 -3.36 -32.27 7.99
CA LYS A 817 -4.65 -32.93 7.75
C LYS A 817 -5.09 -33.80 8.92
N GLU A 818 -4.16 -34.51 9.57
CA GLU A 818 -4.44 -35.26 10.80
C GLU A 818 -4.95 -34.33 11.93
N TRP A 819 -4.44 -33.10 12.01
CA TRP A 819 -4.87 -32.08 12.98
C TRP A 819 -6.25 -31.46 12.67
N LYS A 820 -6.88 -31.79 11.53
CA LYS A 820 -8.18 -31.23 11.08
C LYS A 820 -8.22 -29.70 10.95
N ILE A 821 -7.07 -29.06 10.76
CA ILE A 821 -6.93 -27.59 10.59
C ILE A 821 -6.31 -27.20 9.23
N GLU A 822 -6.47 -28.05 8.21
CA GLU A 822 -5.95 -27.81 6.85
C GLU A 822 -6.36 -26.45 6.28
N PHE A 823 -7.57 -25.95 6.63
CA PHE A 823 -8.06 -24.66 6.13
C PHE A 823 -7.08 -23.51 6.38
N LEU A 824 -6.39 -23.51 7.53
CA LEU A 824 -5.45 -22.47 7.91
C LEU A 824 -4.22 -22.45 6.99
N TRP A 825 -3.72 -23.64 6.63
CA TRP A 825 -2.61 -23.78 5.68
C TRP A 825 -3.07 -23.44 4.26
N ARG A 826 -4.26 -23.88 3.85
CA ARG A 826 -4.82 -23.58 2.52
C ARG A 826 -5.15 -22.08 2.32
N MET A 827 -5.25 -21.28 3.38
CA MET A 827 -5.29 -19.80 3.29
C MET A 827 -3.92 -19.19 2.96
N SER A 828 -2.83 -19.92 3.17
CA SER A 828 -1.48 -19.46 2.80
C SER A 828 -1.25 -19.67 1.30
N PRO A 829 -0.80 -18.63 0.56
CA PRO A 829 -0.35 -18.81 -0.83
C PRO A 829 0.85 -19.76 -0.93
N GLY A 830 1.61 -19.97 0.15
CA GLY A 830 2.78 -20.86 0.15
C GLY A 830 2.44 -22.32 -0.16
N VAL A 831 1.24 -22.80 0.24
CA VAL A 831 0.81 -24.19 -0.01
C VAL A 831 0.59 -24.41 -1.50
N TRP A 832 -0.17 -23.52 -2.14
CA TRP A 832 -0.49 -23.61 -3.57
C TRP A 832 0.76 -23.44 -4.44
N PHE A 833 1.66 -22.54 -4.03
CA PHE A 833 2.96 -22.37 -4.67
C PHE A 833 3.80 -23.66 -4.60
N THR A 834 3.96 -24.25 -3.41
CA THR A 834 4.76 -25.46 -3.23
C THR A 834 4.13 -26.69 -3.88
N GLU A 835 2.79 -26.82 -3.81
CA GLU A 835 2.02 -27.89 -4.48
C GLU A 835 2.22 -27.83 -6.00
N SER A 836 2.30 -26.63 -6.59
CA SER A 836 2.56 -26.46 -8.02
C SER A 836 3.95 -26.95 -8.45
N TYR A 837 4.99 -26.66 -7.66
CA TYR A 837 6.35 -27.15 -7.88
C TYR A 837 6.43 -28.67 -7.72
N PHE A 838 5.80 -29.21 -6.67
CA PHE A 838 5.71 -30.63 -6.43
C PHE A 838 5.02 -31.35 -7.59
N SER A 839 3.84 -30.89 -8.00
CA SER A 839 3.10 -31.50 -9.10
C SER A 839 3.87 -31.49 -10.41
N GLN A 840 4.46 -30.36 -10.80
CA GLN A 840 5.14 -30.26 -12.10
C GLN A 840 6.49 -31.00 -12.15
N CYS A 841 7.15 -31.23 -11.01
CA CYS A 841 8.35 -32.05 -10.97
C CYS A 841 8.05 -33.55 -10.99
N LEU A 842 6.91 -33.98 -10.45
CA LEU A 842 6.59 -35.40 -10.27
C LEU A 842 5.83 -36.02 -11.45
N LEU A 843 4.88 -35.31 -12.06
CA LEU A 843 4.02 -35.87 -13.13
C LEU A 843 4.80 -36.51 -14.29
N PRO A 844 5.93 -35.94 -14.77
CA PRO A 844 6.73 -36.58 -15.83
C PRO A 844 7.35 -37.92 -15.43
N LEU A 845 7.43 -38.24 -14.13
CA LEU A 845 8.05 -39.45 -13.59
C LEU A 845 7.02 -40.53 -13.21
N ASP A 846 5.74 -40.33 -13.54
CA ASP A 846 4.63 -41.25 -13.21
C ASP A 846 4.83 -42.64 -13.82
N TYR A 847 5.55 -42.78 -14.92
CA TYR A 847 5.82 -44.08 -15.53
C TYR A 847 6.86 -44.92 -14.75
N LEU A 848 7.66 -44.30 -13.88
CA LEU A 848 8.73 -44.95 -13.13
C LEU A 848 8.34 -45.18 -11.67
N TYR A 849 7.71 -44.18 -11.04
CA TYR A 849 7.40 -44.17 -9.61
C TYR A 849 5.90 -44.18 -9.32
N MET A 850 5.51 -44.84 -8.21
CA MET A 850 4.16 -44.76 -7.66
C MET A 850 3.92 -43.40 -6.99
N LEU A 851 3.39 -42.43 -7.74
CA LEU A 851 3.18 -41.07 -7.24
C LEU A 851 2.12 -40.97 -6.12
N ASP A 852 1.20 -41.93 -6.02
CA ASP A 852 0.18 -41.97 -4.97
C ASP A 852 0.79 -42.10 -3.56
N GLN A 853 1.91 -42.81 -3.43
CA GLN A 853 2.61 -42.92 -2.15
C GLN A 853 3.22 -41.58 -1.74
N ALA A 854 3.79 -40.84 -2.68
CA ALA A 854 4.31 -39.50 -2.44
C ALA A 854 3.19 -38.51 -2.08
N LYS A 855 2.02 -38.63 -2.71
CA LYS A 855 0.81 -37.85 -2.42
C LYS A 855 0.32 -38.09 -1.00
N VAL A 856 0.23 -39.35 -0.56
CA VAL A 856 -0.19 -39.70 0.81
C VAL A 856 0.84 -39.23 1.84
N ALA A 857 2.14 -39.44 1.57
CA ALA A 857 3.21 -39.06 2.49
C ALA A 857 3.30 -37.55 2.73
N THR A 858 3.19 -36.76 1.65
CA THR A 858 3.31 -35.29 1.73
C THR A 858 1.98 -34.60 2.02
N GLY A 859 0.86 -35.17 1.55
CA GLY A 859 -0.47 -34.59 1.63
C GLY A 859 -0.83 -33.62 0.50
N PHE A 860 0.09 -33.35 -0.44
CA PHE A 860 -0.15 -32.48 -1.60
C PHE A 860 -1.04 -33.16 -2.66
N ASN A 861 -1.69 -32.38 -3.51
CA ASN A 861 -2.39 -32.89 -4.69
C ASN A 861 -1.52 -32.80 -5.95
N LEU A 862 -1.71 -33.74 -6.87
CA LEU A 862 -1.05 -33.77 -8.18
C LEU A 862 -2.03 -33.44 -9.30
N GLY A 863 -1.54 -32.90 -10.42
CA GLY A 863 -2.32 -32.68 -11.65
C GLY A 863 -3.22 -31.43 -11.65
N LYS A 864 -3.08 -30.51 -10.70
CA LYS A 864 -3.98 -29.37 -10.49
C LYS A 864 -3.35 -27.98 -10.72
N PHE A 865 -2.31 -27.89 -11.54
CA PHE A 865 -1.54 -26.66 -11.73
C PHE A 865 -2.39 -25.41 -12.05
N SER A 866 -3.35 -25.52 -12.98
CA SER A 866 -4.20 -24.38 -13.34
C SER A 866 -5.07 -23.88 -12.18
N LEU A 867 -5.52 -24.80 -11.31
CA LEU A 867 -6.28 -24.45 -10.11
C LEU A 867 -5.36 -23.75 -9.11
N ASP A 868 -4.15 -24.27 -8.90
CA ASP A 868 -3.17 -23.67 -7.98
C ASP A 868 -2.84 -22.23 -8.39
N MET A 869 -2.59 -21.99 -9.69
CA MET A 869 -2.34 -20.64 -10.22
C MET A 869 -3.56 -19.72 -10.07
N GLY A 870 -4.77 -20.24 -10.33
CA GLY A 870 -6.02 -19.49 -10.13
C GLY A 870 -6.24 -19.07 -8.68
N VAL A 871 -5.92 -19.94 -7.71
CA VAL A 871 -6.02 -19.64 -6.28
C VAL A 871 -4.98 -18.61 -5.86
N LEU A 872 -3.75 -18.67 -6.37
CA LEU A 872 -2.73 -17.64 -6.12
C LEU A 872 -3.19 -16.26 -6.60
N VAL A 873 -3.75 -16.16 -7.81
CA VAL A 873 -4.33 -14.89 -8.31
C VAL A 873 -5.43 -14.41 -7.37
N ALA A 874 -6.35 -15.28 -6.98
CA ALA A 874 -7.46 -14.94 -6.09
C ALA A 874 -6.98 -14.43 -4.73
N LEU A 875 -6.03 -15.12 -4.08
CA LEU A 875 -5.44 -14.70 -2.81
C LEU A 875 -4.72 -13.36 -2.92
N GLY A 876 -3.94 -13.16 -3.97
CA GLY A 876 -3.26 -11.88 -4.21
C GLY A 876 -4.23 -10.71 -4.43
N VAL A 877 -5.40 -10.94 -5.06
CA VAL A 877 -6.47 -9.94 -5.18
C VAL A 877 -7.15 -9.71 -3.84
N VAL A 878 -7.46 -10.76 -3.08
CA VAL A 878 -8.08 -10.66 -1.75
C VAL A 878 -7.21 -9.83 -0.81
N TYR A 879 -5.90 -10.05 -0.77
CA TYR A 879 -4.99 -9.22 0.03
C TYR A 879 -5.04 -7.74 -0.36
N ARG A 880 -5.14 -7.42 -1.65
CA ARG A 880 -5.27 -6.01 -2.10
C ARG A 880 -6.62 -5.41 -1.71
N VAL A 881 -7.70 -6.18 -1.79
CA VAL A 881 -9.02 -5.73 -1.32
C VAL A 881 -9.00 -5.47 0.19
N ILE A 882 -8.41 -6.38 0.98
CA ILE A 882 -8.21 -6.21 2.42
C ILE A 882 -7.38 -4.96 2.71
N ALA A 883 -6.25 -4.78 2.01
CA ALA A 883 -5.41 -3.59 2.16
C ALA A 883 -6.18 -2.29 1.86
N PHE A 884 -7.02 -2.27 0.82
CA PHE A 884 -7.88 -1.12 0.52
C PHE A 884 -8.90 -0.86 1.64
N VAL A 885 -9.57 -1.90 2.13
CA VAL A 885 -10.52 -1.78 3.26
C VAL A 885 -9.81 -1.27 4.51
N LEU A 886 -8.61 -1.79 4.83
CA LEU A 886 -7.78 -1.31 5.94
C LEU A 886 -7.38 0.14 5.76
N LEU A 887 -6.99 0.55 4.55
CA LEU A 887 -6.65 1.94 4.25
C LEU A 887 -7.82 2.89 4.54
N VAL A 888 -9.03 2.53 4.14
CA VAL A 888 -10.26 3.34 4.34
C VAL A 888 -10.75 3.31 5.79
N THR A 889 -10.70 2.15 6.45
CA THR A 889 -11.22 1.98 7.83
C THR A 889 -10.28 2.57 8.87
N VAL A 890 -8.97 2.37 8.74
CA VAL A 890 -7.97 2.94 9.66
C VAL A 890 -7.95 4.47 9.55
N GLN A 891 -8.28 5.04 8.38
CA GLN A 891 -8.49 6.48 8.21
C GLN A 891 -9.60 7.02 9.14
N ARG A 892 -10.76 6.36 9.18
CA ARG A 892 -11.92 6.83 9.97
C ARG A 892 -11.66 6.87 11.48
N LYS A 893 -10.74 6.05 11.99
CA LYS A 893 -10.39 5.99 13.42
C LYS A 893 -9.39 7.07 13.87
N ARG A 894 -8.72 7.76 12.96
CA ARG A 894 -7.72 8.82 13.26
C ARG A 894 -8.20 10.24 12.95
N GLY A 895 -9.44 10.40 12.48
CA GLY A 895 -10.05 11.70 12.15
C GLY A 895 -10.81 12.33 13.31
#